data_AF-A0A803W342-F1
#
_entry.id   AF-A0A803W342-F1
#
_cell.length_a   1.000
_cell.length_b   1.000
_cell.length_c   1.000
_cell.angle_alpha   90.00
_cell.angle_beta   90.00
_cell.angle_gamma   90.00
#
_symmetry.space_group_name_H-M   'P 1'
#
loop_
_entity.id
_entity.type
_entity.pdbx_description
1 polymer ?
#
loop_
_entity_poly.entity_id
_entity_poly.type
_entity_poly.pdbx_seq_one_letter_code
_entity_poly.pdbx_strand_id
1 'polypeptide(L)'
;MPQSLSWYPEELAWHTNLSRKILRKSPQLEKFHQFLVSETECGNISRQEAVSMIPPLLLNVSPHHKILDMCAAPGSKTAQLIEMLHADMNVPFPNGFVIANDVDNKRCYLLVHQAKRLNSPCIMVVNHDASSIPNLQIDVDGRKEILFYDRILCDVPCSGDGTMRKNIDVWKKWTTQNSLQLHGLQLRIATRGVEQLAEGGRMVYSTCSLNPIENEAVIASLLEKSQGALELADVSSELPGLKRMPGITKWKVMLKDGQWFEEWKDVPSNRQTQIRPTMFPVKDEEKLKAMNLERCLRILPHHQNTGGFFVAVLIKKSPMPWNKRQPKVHQKLPQRTGDTEVTAANSGNGSDCIIEEPKLSENEESKKMQELQNLDTEQSKKEGVCGPPPSKKMKLFGFKEDPFVFLPEDDPLFHPIQKFYALDPSFPKMNLLTRTQEGKKRQLYMVSKELRNVLLNNSEKMKVINTGIKVWSRNSDGEQFGCAFRLAQEGIYTLYPFIHARIINVCIEDVKILLTQENPFLSKFSSETQKKVKDMAMGSIVLKYDPDPEKPHDLQCPIVLCGWQGKTSLRAFVPKNERLHYLRMMGVEVFKAKRKEEELETKTEEEVQHRLVQTEEGMDVEDKEHDLVTKMEAEIGLINLENYQGEP
;
A
#
# COMPACT_ATOMS: atom_id res chain seq x y z
N MET A 1 25.98 -17.29 -13.25
CA MET A 1 24.84 -16.70 -13.98
C MET A 1 23.58 -16.88 -13.15
N PRO A 2 22.60 -15.96 -13.22
CA PRO A 2 21.29 -16.16 -12.61
C PRO A 2 20.62 -17.45 -13.12
N GLN A 3 19.84 -18.10 -12.26
CA GLN A 3 19.10 -19.33 -12.57
C GLN A 3 17.62 -19.10 -12.27
N SER A 4 16.73 -19.66 -13.08
CA SER A 4 15.28 -19.58 -12.83
C SER A 4 14.90 -20.39 -11.59
N LEU A 5 13.94 -19.90 -10.83
CA LEU A 5 13.35 -20.66 -9.73
C LEU A 5 12.36 -21.67 -10.31
N SER A 6 12.71 -22.96 -10.25
CA SER A 6 11.97 -24.05 -10.91
C SER A 6 10.49 -24.17 -10.53
N TRP A 7 10.09 -23.62 -9.38
CA TRP A 7 8.73 -23.67 -8.87
C TRP A 7 7.93 -22.38 -9.09
N TYR A 8 8.59 -21.32 -9.57
CA TYR A 8 7.91 -20.06 -9.89
C TYR A 8 7.31 -20.16 -11.30
N PRO A 9 6.02 -19.84 -11.50
CA PRO A 9 5.37 -19.95 -12.81
C PRO A 9 6.07 -19.15 -13.91
N GLU A 10 6.01 -19.65 -15.15
CA GLU A 10 6.41 -18.92 -16.37
C GLU A 10 7.87 -18.41 -16.37
N GLU A 11 8.73 -18.97 -15.52
CA GLU A 11 10.14 -18.54 -15.37
C GLU A 11 10.30 -17.04 -15.05
N LEU A 12 9.31 -16.44 -14.39
CA LEU A 12 9.30 -15.01 -14.07
C LEU A 12 10.18 -14.64 -12.87
N ALA A 13 10.72 -15.62 -12.13
CA ALA A 13 11.60 -15.38 -10.99
C ALA A 13 12.96 -16.07 -11.13
N TRP A 14 14.01 -15.31 -10.81
CA TRP A 14 15.40 -15.71 -10.97
C TRP A 14 16.18 -15.50 -9.66
N HIS A 15 17.14 -16.37 -9.40
CA HIS A 15 18.01 -16.29 -8.23
C HIS A 15 19.49 -16.38 -8.61
N THR A 16 20.35 -15.91 -7.71
CA THR A 16 21.80 -15.99 -7.85
C THR A 16 22.44 -16.22 -6.49
N ASN A 17 23.53 -17.00 -6.46
CA ASN A 17 24.31 -17.24 -5.24
C ASN A 17 25.30 -16.09 -4.95
N LEU A 18 25.31 -15.04 -5.78
CA LEU A 18 26.17 -13.88 -5.57
C LEU A 18 25.67 -13.04 -4.39
N SER A 19 26.55 -12.81 -3.42
CA SER A 19 26.24 -11.90 -2.31
C SER A 19 26.13 -10.45 -2.80
N ARG A 20 25.35 -9.64 -2.08
CA ARG A 20 25.24 -8.19 -2.33
C ARG A 20 26.60 -7.49 -2.30
N LYS A 21 27.53 -7.96 -1.45
CA LYS A 21 28.88 -7.39 -1.34
C LYS A 21 29.71 -7.67 -2.61
N ILE A 22 29.62 -8.88 -3.16
CA ILE A 22 30.31 -9.26 -4.41
C ILE A 22 29.74 -8.46 -5.58
N LEU A 23 28.41 -8.40 -5.70
CA LEU A 23 27.74 -7.62 -6.75
C LEU A 23 28.14 -6.14 -6.76
N ARG A 24 28.33 -5.53 -5.58
CA ARG A 24 28.71 -4.11 -5.46
C ARG A 24 30.20 -3.84 -5.66
N LYS A 25 31.09 -4.77 -5.29
CA LYS A 25 32.53 -4.53 -5.24
C LYS A 25 33.30 -5.06 -6.45
N SER A 26 32.73 -5.99 -7.22
CA SER A 26 33.40 -6.58 -8.37
C SER A 26 33.28 -5.66 -9.60
N PRO A 27 34.39 -5.18 -10.18
CA PRO A 27 34.35 -4.38 -11.41
C PRO A 27 33.73 -5.13 -12.59
N GLN A 28 33.90 -6.44 -12.66
CA GLN A 28 33.34 -7.30 -13.70
C GLN A 28 31.80 -7.36 -13.65
N LEU A 29 31.21 -7.10 -12.47
CA LEU A 29 29.76 -7.15 -12.25
C LEU A 29 29.12 -5.75 -12.19
N GLU A 30 29.89 -4.68 -12.35
CA GLU A 30 29.40 -3.31 -12.21
C GLU A 30 28.23 -3.02 -13.17
N LYS A 31 28.38 -3.40 -14.45
CA LYS A 31 27.32 -3.25 -15.46
C LYS A 31 26.03 -3.98 -15.05
N PHE A 32 26.17 -5.20 -14.54
CA PHE A 32 25.03 -6.00 -14.07
C PHE A 32 24.40 -5.42 -12.79
N HIS A 33 25.21 -4.90 -11.88
CA HIS A 33 24.71 -4.23 -10.67
C HIS A 33 23.91 -2.97 -11.01
N GLN A 34 24.43 -2.12 -11.91
CA GLN A 34 23.73 -0.92 -12.37
C GLN A 34 22.44 -1.27 -13.12
N PHE A 35 22.45 -2.32 -13.95
CA PHE A 35 21.24 -2.87 -14.57
C PHE A 35 20.19 -3.19 -13.51
N LEU A 36 20.53 -4.00 -12.50
CA LEU A 36 19.60 -4.39 -11.44
C LEU A 36 19.06 -3.18 -10.66
N VAL A 37 19.88 -2.16 -10.39
CA VAL A 37 19.45 -0.93 -9.71
C VAL A 37 18.45 -0.17 -10.59
N SER A 38 18.81 0.11 -11.85
CA SER A 38 17.95 0.85 -12.79
C SER A 38 16.59 0.17 -13.01
N GLU A 39 16.58 -1.14 -13.22
CA GLU A 39 15.34 -1.90 -13.44
C GLU A 39 14.50 -2.03 -12.15
N THR A 40 15.15 -2.08 -10.97
CA THR A 40 14.43 -2.04 -9.69
C THR A 40 13.76 -0.69 -9.44
N GLU A 41 14.42 0.40 -9.83
CA GLU A 41 13.88 1.75 -9.67
C GLU A 41 12.77 2.05 -10.70
N CYS A 42 12.88 1.49 -11.91
CA CYS A 42 11.84 1.57 -12.93
C CYS A 42 10.60 0.74 -12.56
N GLY A 43 10.74 -0.31 -11.75
CA GLY A 43 9.64 -1.20 -11.37
C GLY A 43 9.55 -2.49 -12.19
N ASN A 44 10.46 -2.71 -13.15
CA ASN A 44 10.48 -3.89 -14.01
C ASN A 44 11.06 -5.13 -13.32
N ILE A 45 11.92 -4.93 -12.31
CA ILE A 45 12.51 -6.02 -11.52
C ILE A 45 12.28 -5.78 -10.03
N SER A 46 11.57 -6.69 -9.39
CA SER A 46 11.39 -6.69 -7.94
C SER A 46 12.41 -7.60 -7.26
N ARG A 47 13.27 -7.02 -6.42
CA ARG A 47 14.22 -7.79 -5.59
C ARG A 47 13.51 -8.26 -4.32
N GLN A 48 13.22 -9.56 -4.25
CA GLN A 48 12.56 -10.17 -3.11
C GLN A 48 13.23 -11.50 -2.74
N GLU A 49 13.00 -11.93 -1.50
CA GLU A 49 13.44 -13.24 -1.04
C GLU A 49 12.53 -14.33 -1.59
N ALA A 50 13.14 -15.42 -2.09
CA ALA A 50 12.42 -16.49 -2.79
C ALA A 50 11.21 -17.02 -2.00
N VAL A 51 11.37 -17.31 -0.70
CA VAL A 51 10.25 -17.81 0.12
C VAL A 51 9.15 -16.79 0.37
N SER A 52 9.47 -15.50 0.28
CA SER A 52 8.50 -14.41 0.44
C SER A 52 7.56 -14.29 -0.77
N MET A 53 7.91 -14.91 -1.91
CA MET A 53 7.08 -14.94 -3.11
C MET A 53 5.99 -16.03 -3.07
N ILE A 54 6.10 -16.99 -2.15
CA ILE A 54 5.20 -18.15 -2.06
C ILE A 54 3.79 -17.76 -1.62
N PRO A 55 3.58 -16.91 -0.59
CA PRO A 55 2.23 -16.61 -0.10
C PRO A 55 1.31 -15.97 -1.16
N PRO A 56 1.75 -14.96 -1.94
CA PRO A 56 0.90 -14.41 -3.01
C PRO A 56 0.54 -15.43 -4.09
N LEU A 57 1.47 -16.32 -4.47
CA LEU A 57 1.20 -17.38 -5.44
C LEU A 57 0.13 -18.35 -4.93
N LEU A 58 0.25 -18.79 -3.68
CA LEU A 58 -0.74 -19.67 -3.03
C LEU A 58 -2.06 -18.95 -2.70
N LEU A 59 -2.10 -17.62 -2.72
CA LEU A 59 -3.35 -16.87 -2.56
C LEU A 59 -4.24 -17.02 -3.81
N ASN A 60 -3.66 -17.36 -4.97
CA ASN A 60 -4.36 -17.56 -6.24
C ASN A 60 -5.31 -16.39 -6.57
N VAL A 61 -4.68 -15.24 -6.84
CA VAL A 61 -5.33 -13.97 -7.15
C VAL A 61 -5.84 -13.95 -8.59
N SER A 62 -6.89 -13.18 -8.83
CA SER A 62 -7.51 -13.00 -10.15
C SER A 62 -7.94 -11.53 -10.29
N PRO A 63 -8.07 -10.99 -11.52
CA PRO A 63 -8.29 -9.56 -11.76
C PRO A 63 -9.53 -8.94 -11.10
N HIS A 64 -10.51 -9.74 -10.69
CA HIS A 64 -11.75 -9.26 -10.05
C HIS A 64 -11.72 -9.35 -8.52
N HIS A 65 -10.70 -9.98 -7.92
CA HIS A 65 -10.66 -10.20 -6.48
C HIS A 65 -10.40 -8.92 -5.69
N LYS A 66 -11.12 -8.78 -4.58
CA LYS A 66 -10.88 -7.76 -3.55
C LYS A 66 -9.90 -8.34 -2.54
N ILE A 67 -8.73 -7.72 -2.43
CA ILE A 67 -7.58 -8.28 -1.70
C ILE A 67 -7.23 -7.38 -0.51
N LEU A 68 -6.99 -7.99 0.65
CA LEU A 68 -6.45 -7.31 1.83
C LEU A 68 -5.09 -7.90 2.20
N ASP A 69 -4.06 -7.05 2.21
CA ASP A 69 -2.75 -7.36 2.80
C ASP A 69 -2.68 -6.74 4.20
N MET A 70 -2.76 -7.59 5.23
CA MET A 70 -2.94 -7.16 6.62
C MET A 70 -1.69 -6.48 7.19
N CYS A 71 -0.50 -6.87 6.74
CA CYS A 71 0.80 -6.43 7.27
C CYS A 71 1.77 -6.24 6.10
N ALA A 72 1.48 -5.22 5.29
CA ALA A 72 1.99 -5.09 3.94
C ALA A 72 3.44 -4.60 3.84
N ALA A 73 3.92 -3.75 4.76
CA ALA A 73 5.23 -3.13 4.57
C ALA A 73 6.37 -4.15 4.76
N PRO A 74 7.44 -4.12 3.95
CA PRO A 74 7.85 -3.03 3.05
C PRO A 74 7.18 -3.03 1.66
N GLY A 75 6.29 -3.97 1.35
CA GLY A 75 5.44 -3.95 0.16
C GLY A 75 5.81 -4.91 -0.96
N SER A 76 6.78 -5.81 -0.79
CA SER A 76 7.16 -6.76 -1.85
C SER A 76 6.03 -7.73 -2.20
N LYS A 77 5.30 -8.24 -1.19
CA LYS A 77 4.15 -9.12 -1.42
C LYS A 77 2.99 -8.36 -2.03
N THR A 78 2.72 -7.15 -1.54
CA THR A 78 1.72 -6.25 -2.11
C THR A 78 2.00 -5.95 -3.59
N ALA A 79 3.26 -5.69 -3.94
CA ALA A 79 3.69 -5.48 -5.32
C ALA A 79 3.36 -6.70 -6.19
N GLN A 80 3.71 -7.90 -5.73
CA GLN A 80 3.37 -9.16 -6.41
C GLN A 80 1.85 -9.35 -6.55
N LEU A 81 1.05 -8.99 -5.54
CA LEU A 81 -0.42 -9.05 -5.61
C LEU A 81 -0.99 -8.11 -6.67
N ILE A 82 -0.39 -6.93 -6.85
CA ILE A 82 -0.77 -5.95 -7.87
C ILE A 82 -0.42 -6.48 -9.26
N GLU A 83 0.77 -7.06 -9.43
CA GLU A 83 1.18 -7.71 -10.68
C GLU A 83 0.19 -8.83 -11.07
N MET A 84 -0.19 -9.69 -10.11
CA MET A 84 -1.16 -10.76 -10.33
C MET A 84 -2.58 -10.23 -10.65
N LEU A 85 -2.96 -9.08 -10.11
CA LEU A 85 -4.24 -8.43 -10.41
C LEU A 85 -4.30 -7.92 -11.86
N HIS A 86 -3.15 -7.50 -12.40
CA HIS A 86 -2.99 -6.99 -13.77
C HIS A 86 -2.49 -8.06 -14.77
N ALA A 87 -2.58 -9.34 -14.42
CA ALA A 87 -2.10 -10.42 -15.27
C ALA A 87 -2.81 -10.48 -16.65
N ASP A 88 -4.06 -10.02 -16.73
CA ASP A 88 -4.78 -9.90 -18.00
C ASP A 88 -4.54 -8.52 -18.63
N MET A 89 -3.56 -8.46 -19.54
CA MET A 89 -3.18 -7.24 -20.25
C MET A 89 -4.27 -6.70 -21.20
N ASN A 90 -5.34 -7.46 -21.47
CA ASN A 90 -6.46 -7.00 -22.29
C ASN A 90 -7.45 -6.14 -21.50
N VAL A 91 -7.35 -6.12 -20.17
CA VAL A 91 -8.24 -5.38 -19.29
C VAL A 91 -7.48 -4.18 -18.72
N PRO A 92 -7.70 -2.96 -19.21
CA PRO A 92 -6.96 -1.78 -18.73
C PRO A 92 -7.26 -1.42 -17.27
N PHE A 93 -8.44 -1.84 -16.78
CA PHE A 93 -8.90 -1.61 -15.42
C PHE A 93 -9.40 -2.91 -14.81
N PRO A 94 -8.60 -3.61 -13.99
CA PRO A 94 -9.12 -4.74 -13.25
C PRO A 94 -10.19 -4.25 -12.26
N ASN A 95 -11.30 -4.99 -12.16
CA ASN A 95 -12.39 -4.69 -11.24
C ASN A 95 -11.99 -4.93 -9.77
N GLY A 96 -10.97 -5.75 -9.54
CA GLY A 96 -10.43 -6.00 -8.21
C GLY A 96 -9.54 -4.88 -7.70
N PHE A 97 -9.11 -4.99 -6.45
CA PHE A 97 -8.21 -4.02 -5.83
C PHE A 97 -7.44 -4.63 -4.66
N VAL A 98 -6.36 -3.96 -4.28
CA VAL A 98 -5.52 -4.31 -3.13
C VAL A 98 -5.60 -3.19 -2.08
N ILE A 99 -6.06 -3.54 -0.88
CA ILE A 99 -5.90 -2.70 0.31
C ILE A 99 -4.67 -3.21 1.07
N ALA A 100 -3.66 -2.36 1.20
CA ALA A 100 -2.40 -2.67 1.83
C ALA A 100 -2.29 -1.94 3.17
N ASN A 101 -2.31 -2.69 4.27
CA ASN A 101 -2.30 -2.14 5.62
C ASN A 101 -0.96 -2.33 6.32
N ASP A 102 -0.48 -1.31 7.03
CA ASP A 102 0.58 -1.47 8.02
C ASP A 102 0.33 -0.57 9.24
N VAL A 103 0.73 -1.02 10.42
CA VAL A 103 0.55 -0.25 11.66
C VAL A 103 1.54 0.91 11.78
N ASP A 104 2.73 0.76 11.19
CA ASP A 104 3.78 1.78 11.25
C ASP A 104 3.65 2.75 10.07
N ASN A 105 3.37 4.01 10.40
CA ASN A 105 3.18 5.08 9.42
C ASN A 105 4.45 5.36 8.59
N LYS A 106 5.66 5.24 9.17
CA LYS A 106 6.92 5.41 8.42
C LYS A 106 7.08 4.29 7.39
N ARG A 107 6.75 3.06 7.78
CA ARG A 107 6.79 1.89 6.89
C ARG A 107 5.72 1.95 5.80
N CYS A 108 4.57 2.60 6.06
CA CYS A 108 3.58 2.87 5.02
C CYS A 108 4.16 3.70 3.87
N TYR A 109 4.96 4.75 4.14
CA TYR A 109 5.58 5.53 3.06
C TYR A 109 6.59 4.72 2.23
N LEU A 110 7.31 3.78 2.86
CA LEU A 110 8.17 2.84 2.12
C LEU A 110 7.34 1.93 1.20
N LEU A 111 6.23 1.41 1.71
CA LEU A 111 5.25 0.63 0.93
C LEU A 111 4.69 1.46 -0.24
N VAL A 112 4.33 2.73 -0.02
CA VAL A 112 3.89 3.66 -1.08
C VAL A 112 4.96 3.82 -2.15
N HIS A 113 6.22 4.04 -1.75
CA HIS A 113 7.32 4.18 -2.70
C HIS A 113 7.56 2.91 -3.53
N GLN A 114 7.40 1.73 -2.93
CA GLN A 114 7.50 0.45 -3.64
C GLN A 114 6.32 0.25 -4.61
N ALA A 115 5.10 0.46 -4.13
CA ALA A 115 3.88 0.28 -4.92
C ALA A 115 3.76 1.28 -6.08
N LYS A 116 4.24 2.52 -5.89
CA LYS A 116 4.18 3.57 -6.92
C LYS A 116 4.89 3.16 -8.21
N ARG A 117 5.91 2.30 -8.14
CA ARG A 117 6.65 1.83 -9.33
C ARG A 117 5.80 0.95 -10.25
N LEU A 118 4.71 0.37 -9.74
CA LEU A 118 3.80 -0.46 -10.53
C LEU A 118 2.68 0.33 -11.19
N ASN A 119 2.53 1.63 -10.88
CA ASN A 119 1.56 2.52 -11.53
C ASN A 119 0.12 1.96 -11.63
N SER A 120 -0.34 1.26 -10.59
CA SER A 120 -1.68 0.62 -10.57
C SER A 120 -2.73 1.52 -9.92
N PRO A 121 -3.88 1.80 -10.59
CA PRO A 121 -5.00 2.56 -10.01
C PRO A 121 -5.78 1.77 -8.94
N CYS A 122 -5.49 0.47 -8.79
CA CYS A 122 -6.23 -0.47 -7.96
C CYS A 122 -5.56 -0.75 -6.61
N ILE A 123 -4.71 0.15 -6.12
CA ILE A 123 -4.09 0.06 -4.78
C ILE A 123 -4.56 1.20 -3.86
N MET A 124 -4.84 0.84 -2.60
CA MET A 124 -5.01 1.77 -1.50
C MET A 124 -4.14 1.35 -0.31
N VAL A 125 -3.29 2.26 0.18
CA VAL A 125 -2.44 2.07 1.35
C VAL A 125 -3.09 2.71 2.57
N VAL A 126 -3.27 1.94 3.62
CA VAL A 126 -3.95 2.35 4.86
C VAL A 126 -3.07 2.11 6.07
N ASN A 127 -3.31 2.86 7.15
CA ASN A 127 -2.53 2.76 8.38
C ASN A 127 -3.41 2.45 9.59
N HIS A 128 -3.52 1.16 9.93
CA HIS A 128 -4.28 0.64 11.06
C HIS A 128 -3.58 -0.54 11.74
N ASP A 129 -3.98 -0.83 12.98
CA ASP A 129 -3.61 -2.08 13.65
C ASP A 129 -4.33 -3.26 12.98
N ALA A 130 -3.51 -4.22 12.51
CA ALA A 130 -3.85 -5.56 12.04
C ALA A 130 -5.07 -6.20 12.71
N SER A 131 -5.02 -6.19 14.04
CA SER A 131 -5.96 -6.90 14.89
C SER A 131 -7.31 -6.20 15.05
N SER A 132 -7.42 -4.94 14.61
CA SER A 132 -8.62 -4.11 14.78
C SER A 132 -9.00 -3.30 13.53
N ILE A 133 -8.46 -3.66 12.36
CA ILE A 133 -8.79 -3.00 11.08
C ILE A 133 -10.32 -3.01 10.85
N PRO A 134 -10.97 -1.87 10.56
CA PRO A 134 -12.42 -1.73 10.65
C PRO A 134 -13.18 -2.48 9.54
N ASN A 135 -14.46 -2.77 9.78
CA ASN A 135 -15.36 -3.23 8.73
C ASN A 135 -15.66 -2.06 7.78
N LEU A 136 -15.21 -2.16 6.54
CA LEU A 136 -15.50 -1.17 5.52
C LEU A 136 -16.89 -1.38 4.93
N GLN A 137 -17.48 -0.32 4.40
CA GLN A 137 -18.79 -0.32 3.74
C GLN A 137 -18.65 -0.04 2.24
N ILE A 138 -19.51 -0.63 1.44
CA ILE A 138 -19.62 -0.36 0.01
C ILE A 138 -21.08 -0.14 -0.35
N ASP A 139 -21.32 0.66 -1.38
CA ASP A 139 -22.64 0.82 -1.99
C ASP A 139 -22.83 -0.22 -3.09
N VAL A 140 -23.85 -1.07 -2.94
CA VAL A 140 -24.28 -2.04 -3.95
C VAL A 140 -25.73 -1.70 -4.28
N ASP A 141 -25.97 -1.19 -5.49
CA ASP A 141 -27.29 -0.82 -6.00
C ASP A 141 -28.11 0.09 -5.04
N GLY A 142 -27.45 1.06 -4.40
CA GLY A 142 -28.05 2.02 -3.48
C GLY A 142 -28.14 1.52 -2.03
N ARG A 143 -27.64 0.32 -1.74
CA ARG A 143 -27.64 -0.28 -0.40
C ARG A 143 -26.22 -0.30 0.17
N LYS A 144 -26.09 0.18 1.41
CA LYS A 144 -24.83 0.11 2.15
C LYS A 144 -24.65 -1.29 2.74
N GLU A 145 -23.67 -2.02 2.22
CA GLU A 145 -23.29 -3.35 2.68
C GLU A 145 -21.89 -3.36 3.27
N ILE A 146 -21.55 -4.40 4.05
CA ILE A 146 -20.20 -4.59 4.57
C ILE A 146 -19.34 -5.18 3.47
N LEU A 147 -18.16 -4.61 3.25
CA LEU A 147 -17.15 -5.15 2.37
C LEU A 147 -16.53 -6.40 2.99
N PHE A 148 -16.61 -7.51 2.26
CA PHE A 148 -15.80 -8.70 2.49
C PHE A 148 -14.76 -8.84 1.37
N TYR A 149 -13.61 -9.42 1.71
CA TYR A 149 -12.51 -9.64 0.78
C TYR A 149 -12.51 -11.08 0.27
N ASP A 150 -12.22 -11.26 -1.01
CA ASP A 150 -12.13 -12.58 -1.63
C ASP A 150 -10.80 -13.26 -1.28
N ARG A 151 -9.78 -12.44 -1.02
CA ARG A 151 -8.40 -12.86 -0.75
C ARG A 151 -7.80 -12.05 0.39
N ILE A 152 -7.22 -12.73 1.37
CA ILE A 152 -6.53 -12.07 2.49
C ILE A 152 -5.14 -12.65 2.66
N LEU A 153 -4.14 -11.79 2.68
CA LEU A 153 -2.77 -12.14 3.02
C LEU A 153 -2.48 -11.70 4.46
N CYS A 154 -2.14 -12.67 5.30
CA CYS A 154 -1.71 -12.48 6.68
C CYS A 154 -0.23 -12.85 6.83
N ASP A 155 0.67 -12.01 6.30
CA ASP A 155 2.10 -12.10 6.56
C ASP A 155 2.44 -11.44 7.90
N VAL A 156 2.21 -12.17 8.98
CA VAL A 156 2.18 -11.59 10.33
C VAL A 156 3.59 -11.33 10.88
N PRO A 157 3.77 -10.33 11.77
CA PRO A 157 5.04 -10.13 12.47
C PRO A 157 5.46 -11.38 13.25
N CYS A 158 6.71 -11.80 13.05
CA CYS A 158 7.29 -13.05 13.53
C CYS A 158 8.61 -12.83 14.28
N SER A 159 9.05 -13.83 15.05
CA SER A 159 10.37 -13.83 15.68
C SER A 159 11.53 -13.86 14.67
N GLY A 160 11.27 -14.33 13.44
CA GLY A 160 12.17 -14.22 12.30
C GLY A 160 13.34 -15.20 12.30
N ASP A 161 13.28 -16.29 13.06
CA ASP A 161 14.29 -17.36 13.08
C ASP A 161 14.51 -18.02 11.70
N GLY A 162 13.51 -18.02 10.82
CA GLY A 162 13.67 -18.46 9.42
C GLY A 162 14.56 -17.54 8.58
N THR A 163 14.85 -16.31 9.04
CA THR A 163 15.63 -15.29 8.31
C THR A 163 17.10 -15.25 8.70
N MET A 164 17.56 -16.12 9.60
CA MET A 164 18.93 -16.11 10.16
C MET A 164 20.06 -16.06 9.11
N ARG A 165 19.85 -16.67 7.93
CA ARG A 165 20.83 -16.64 6.82
C ARG A 165 21.09 -15.24 6.26
N LYS A 166 20.08 -14.38 6.29
CA LYS A 166 20.09 -13.03 5.71
C LYS A 166 20.29 -11.96 6.77
N ASN A 167 19.66 -12.15 7.93
CA ASN A 167 19.72 -11.22 9.05
C ASN A 167 20.49 -11.84 10.21
N ILE A 168 21.81 -11.63 10.22
CA ILE A 168 22.73 -12.14 11.24
C ILE A 168 22.37 -11.60 12.63
N ASP A 169 21.74 -10.42 12.74
CA ASP A 169 21.37 -9.85 14.04
C ASP A 169 20.31 -10.68 14.77
N VAL A 170 19.53 -11.48 14.04
CA VAL A 170 18.56 -12.42 14.64
C VAL A 170 19.27 -13.40 15.57
N TRP A 171 20.47 -13.87 15.23
CA TRP A 171 21.24 -14.78 16.09
C TRP A 171 21.50 -14.20 17.49
N LYS A 172 21.70 -12.88 17.59
CA LYS A 172 22.02 -12.21 18.87
C LYS A 172 20.77 -11.87 19.68
N LYS A 173 19.65 -11.65 19.01
CA LYS A 173 18.41 -11.13 19.62
C LYS A 173 17.33 -12.18 19.83
N TRP A 174 17.45 -13.34 19.19
CA TRP A 174 16.44 -14.37 19.25
C TRP A 174 16.38 -14.99 20.65
N THR A 175 15.17 -15.07 21.19
CA THR A 175 14.88 -15.77 22.44
C THR A 175 13.54 -16.49 22.31
N THR A 176 13.32 -17.54 23.11
CA THR A 176 12.02 -18.24 23.17
C THR A 176 10.87 -17.32 23.54
N GLN A 177 11.13 -16.30 24.37
CA GLN A 177 10.14 -15.32 24.80
C GLN A 177 9.56 -14.49 23.64
N ASN A 178 10.35 -14.24 22.59
CA ASN A 178 9.90 -13.48 21.43
C ASN A 178 8.67 -14.14 20.78
N SER A 179 8.73 -15.46 20.58
CA SER A 179 7.63 -16.24 19.99
C SER A 179 6.37 -16.26 20.87
N LEU A 180 6.54 -16.40 22.19
CA LEU A 180 5.44 -16.44 23.17
C LEU A 180 4.67 -15.11 23.20
N GLN A 181 5.38 -13.98 23.13
CA GLN A 181 4.75 -12.65 23.13
C GLN A 181 3.96 -12.37 21.85
N LEU A 182 4.44 -12.87 20.71
CA LEU A 182 3.83 -12.63 19.40
C LEU A 182 2.61 -13.53 19.12
N HIS A 183 2.57 -14.75 19.66
CA HIS A 183 1.46 -15.69 19.44
C HIS A 183 0.08 -15.06 19.64
N GLY A 184 -0.12 -14.35 20.75
CA GLY A 184 -1.39 -13.70 21.05
C GLY A 184 -1.77 -12.61 20.04
N LEU A 185 -0.79 -11.87 19.50
CA LEU A 185 -1.01 -10.87 18.45
C LEU A 185 -1.32 -11.55 17.11
N GLN A 186 -0.53 -12.54 16.72
CA GLN A 186 -0.69 -13.31 15.48
C GLN A 186 -2.07 -13.96 15.40
N LEU A 187 -2.55 -14.56 16.50
CA LEU A 187 -3.89 -15.13 16.57
C LEU A 187 -4.99 -14.08 16.43
N ARG A 188 -4.84 -12.88 17.01
CA ARG A 188 -5.81 -11.78 16.83
C ARG A 188 -5.84 -11.27 15.39
N ILE A 189 -4.68 -11.10 14.75
CA ILE A 189 -4.59 -10.69 13.35
C ILE A 189 -5.25 -11.74 12.44
N ALA A 190 -4.92 -13.02 12.62
CA ALA A 190 -5.51 -14.10 11.84
C ALA A 190 -7.03 -14.23 12.06
N THR A 191 -7.49 -14.08 13.31
CA THR A 191 -8.93 -14.03 13.64
C THR A 191 -9.60 -12.86 12.92
N ARG A 192 -9.00 -11.67 12.95
CA ARG A 192 -9.55 -10.48 12.29
C ARG A 192 -9.56 -10.62 10.77
N GLY A 193 -8.56 -11.31 10.20
CA GLY A 193 -8.52 -11.67 8.78
C GLY A 193 -9.71 -12.53 8.38
N VAL A 194 -9.95 -13.66 9.04
CA VAL A 194 -11.08 -14.56 8.68
C VAL A 194 -12.46 -13.93 8.91
N GLU A 195 -12.57 -12.97 9.82
CA GLU A 195 -13.79 -12.19 10.00
C GLU A 195 -14.15 -11.36 8.76
N GLN A 196 -13.14 -10.82 8.07
CA GLN A 196 -13.28 -9.98 6.88
C GLN A 196 -13.26 -10.76 5.58
N LEU A 197 -12.91 -12.04 5.62
CA LEU A 197 -12.92 -12.93 4.47
C LEU A 197 -14.36 -13.23 4.05
N ALA A 198 -14.64 -13.17 2.75
CA ALA A 198 -15.90 -13.64 2.18
C ALA A 198 -16.05 -15.16 2.35
N GLU A 199 -17.28 -15.65 2.32
CA GLU A 199 -17.54 -17.09 2.21
C GLU A 199 -17.03 -17.60 0.86
N GLY A 200 -16.37 -18.75 0.86
CA GLY A 200 -15.60 -19.25 -0.28
C GLY A 200 -14.25 -18.55 -0.49
N GLY A 201 -13.97 -17.47 0.23
CA GLY A 201 -12.71 -16.73 0.14
C GLY A 201 -11.50 -17.54 0.63
N ARG A 202 -10.31 -17.17 0.15
CA ARG A 202 -9.03 -17.79 0.50
C ARG A 202 -8.16 -16.83 1.31
N MET A 203 -7.68 -17.28 2.47
CA MET A 203 -6.71 -16.55 3.28
C MET A 203 -5.40 -17.32 3.32
N VAL A 204 -4.28 -16.62 3.14
CA VAL A 204 -2.95 -17.18 3.33
C VAL A 204 -2.34 -16.58 4.59
N TYR A 205 -2.09 -17.43 5.58
CA TYR A 205 -1.30 -17.09 6.75
C TYR A 205 0.16 -17.46 6.50
N SER A 206 1.09 -16.54 6.73
CA SER A 206 2.50 -16.81 6.57
C SER A 206 3.36 -16.18 7.66
N THR A 207 4.48 -16.84 7.95
CA THR A 207 5.51 -16.32 8.85
C THR A 207 6.89 -16.62 8.29
N CYS A 208 7.82 -15.76 8.69
CA CYS A 208 9.25 -15.93 8.53
C CYS A 208 9.90 -16.76 9.66
N SER A 209 9.11 -17.58 10.37
CA SER A 209 9.50 -18.35 11.54
C SER A 209 9.33 -19.85 11.32
N LEU A 210 10.16 -20.66 11.97
CA LEU A 210 10.00 -22.12 12.00
C LEU A 210 9.44 -22.62 13.33
N ASN A 211 9.16 -21.71 14.27
CA ASN A 211 8.66 -22.05 15.60
C ASN A 211 7.17 -22.46 15.53
N PRO A 212 6.79 -23.67 16.01
CA PRO A 212 5.40 -24.12 15.97
C PRO A 212 4.42 -23.25 16.76
N ILE A 213 4.90 -22.52 17.77
CA ILE A 213 4.07 -21.61 18.59
C ILE A 213 3.53 -20.45 17.74
N GLU A 214 4.31 -19.98 16.76
CA GLU A 214 3.92 -18.92 15.83
C GLU A 214 3.23 -19.48 14.58
N ASN A 215 3.23 -20.80 14.41
CA ASN A 215 2.79 -21.46 13.19
C ASN A 215 1.58 -22.35 13.47
N GLU A 216 1.79 -23.65 13.66
CA GLU A 216 0.70 -24.62 13.84
C GLU A 216 -0.17 -24.34 15.06
N ALA A 217 0.38 -23.80 16.15
CA ALA A 217 -0.42 -23.45 17.32
C ALA A 217 -1.44 -22.34 17.01
N VAL A 218 -1.07 -21.35 16.19
CA VAL A 218 -1.97 -20.28 15.73
C VAL A 218 -3.06 -20.86 14.82
N ILE A 219 -2.68 -21.70 13.86
CA ILE A 219 -3.60 -22.34 12.92
C ILE A 219 -4.57 -23.28 13.63
N ALA A 220 -4.07 -24.15 14.51
CA ALA A 220 -4.88 -25.08 15.30
C ALA A 220 -5.90 -24.32 16.17
N SER A 221 -5.47 -23.25 16.86
CA SER A 221 -6.36 -22.42 17.68
C SER A 221 -7.44 -21.74 16.84
N LEU A 222 -7.09 -21.27 15.64
CA LEU A 222 -8.05 -20.62 14.73
C LEU A 222 -9.07 -21.61 14.17
N LEU A 223 -8.62 -22.80 13.77
CA LEU A 223 -9.48 -23.89 13.28
C LEU A 223 -10.42 -24.40 14.38
N GLU A 224 -9.92 -24.63 15.59
CA GLU A 224 -10.74 -25.05 16.74
C GLU A 224 -11.85 -24.03 17.02
N LYS A 225 -11.50 -22.74 17.07
CA LYS A 225 -12.46 -21.65 17.28
C LYS A 225 -13.51 -21.60 16.17
N SER A 226 -13.15 -21.98 14.95
CA SER A 226 -14.03 -21.89 13.77
C SER A 226 -15.16 -22.90 13.76
N GLN A 227 -15.08 -23.98 14.55
CA GLN A 227 -16.10 -25.04 14.61
C GLN A 227 -16.49 -25.58 13.22
N GLY A 228 -15.51 -25.74 12.33
CA GLY A 228 -15.71 -26.25 10.96
C GLY A 228 -16.05 -25.19 9.90
N ALA A 229 -16.21 -23.91 10.29
CA ALA A 229 -16.42 -22.82 9.34
C ALA A 229 -15.17 -22.48 8.50
N LEU A 230 -13.99 -22.95 8.94
CA LEU A 230 -12.69 -22.72 8.30
C LEU A 230 -11.98 -24.05 8.13
N GLU A 231 -11.37 -24.27 6.97
CA GLU A 231 -10.58 -25.47 6.67
C GLU A 231 -9.20 -25.12 6.07
N LEU A 232 -8.23 -26.03 6.22
CA LEU A 232 -6.97 -25.96 5.49
C LEU A 232 -7.14 -26.48 4.07
N ALA A 233 -6.79 -25.68 3.08
CA ALA A 233 -6.79 -26.07 1.68
C ALA A 233 -5.63 -27.05 1.40
N ASP A 234 -5.91 -28.07 0.59
CA ASP A 234 -4.85 -28.88 0.00
C ASP A 234 -4.25 -28.14 -1.19
N VAL A 235 -2.98 -27.75 -1.06
CA VAL A 235 -2.19 -27.07 -2.10
C VAL A 235 -1.02 -27.94 -2.58
N SER A 236 -1.12 -29.26 -2.41
CA SER A 236 -0.09 -30.23 -2.80
C SER A 236 0.25 -30.19 -4.29
N SER A 237 -0.73 -29.88 -5.15
CA SER A 237 -0.56 -29.72 -6.60
C SER A 237 -0.10 -28.33 -7.04
N GLU A 238 -0.17 -27.32 -6.15
CA GLU A 238 0.27 -25.96 -6.45
C GLU A 238 1.78 -25.83 -6.24
N LEU A 239 2.45 -25.05 -7.10
CA LEU A 239 3.90 -24.81 -7.12
C LEU A 239 4.73 -26.10 -7.30
N PRO A 240 4.59 -26.80 -8.45
CA PRO A 240 5.37 -27.99 -8.73
C PRO A 240 6.87 -27.68 -8.67
N GLY A 241 7.64 -28.52 -7.98
CA GLY A 241 9.08 -28.33 -7.79
C GLY A 241 9.47 -27.58 -6.51
N LEU A 242 8.52 -27.03 -5.73
CA LEU A 242 8.81 -26.49 -4.40
C LEU A 242 8.96 -27.64 -3.39
N LYS A 243 10.13 -27.75 -2.77
CA LYS A 243 10.39 -28.71 -1.69
C LYS A 243 9.89 -28.14 -0.36
N ARG A 244 8.95 -28.84 0.25
CA ARG A 244 8.30 -28.47 1.52
C ARG A 244 8.16 -29.69 2.42
N MET A 245 8.16 -29.44 3.73
CA MET A 245 7.76 -30.40 4.75
C MET A 245 6.30 -30.14 5.14
N PRO A 246 5.55 -31.18 5.53
CA PRO A 246 4.23 -30.99 6.11
C PRO A 246 4.31 -30.26 7.46
N GLY A 247 3.20 -29.65 7.86
CA GLY A 247 3.04 -29.12 9.21
C GLY A 247 3.15 -30.21 10.27
N ILE A 248 3.48 -29.81 11.50
CA ILE A 248 3.64 -30.74 12.62
C ILE A 248 2.42 -30.72 13.53
N THR A 249 2.10 -31.89 14.11
CA THR A 249 0.95 -32.06 15.02
C THR A 249 1.34 -32.13 16.48
N LYS A 250 2.63 -32.29 16.78
CA LYS A 250 3.18 -32.42 18.13
C LYS A 250 4.35 -31.47 18.33
N TRP A 251 4.32 -30.68 19.40
CA TRP A 251 5.40 -29.80 19.81
C TRP A 251 5.36 -29.55 21.31
N LYS A 252 6.44 -28.98 21.85
CA LYS A 252 6.58 -28.60 23.26
C LYS A 252 6.83 -27.10 23.34
N VAL A 253 6.51 -26.51 24.49
CA VAL A 253 6.69 -25.07 24.74
C VAL A 253 7.89 -24.87 25.66
N MET A 254 8.87 -24.05 25.26
CA MET A 254 10.07 -23.74 26.05
C MET A 254 10.04 -22.32 26.61
N LEU A 255 10.39 -22.17 27.89
CA LEU A 255 10.60 -20.86 28.53
C LEU A 255 12.04 -20.36 28.34
N LYS A 256 12.29 -19.11 28.76
CA LYS A 256 13.63 -18.49 28.67
C LYS A 256 14.67 -19.18 29.57
N ASP A 257 14.22 -19.81 30.66
CA ASP A 257 15.06 -20.58 31.58
C ASP A 257 15.38 -22.00 31.09
N GLY A 258 14.94 -22.36 29.88
CA GLY A 258 15.20 -23.68 29.26
C GLY A 258 14.26 -24.79 29.71
N GLN A 259 13.25 -24.48 30.54
CA GLN A 259 12.24 -25.45 30.94
C GLN A 259 11.25 -25.73 29.81
N TRP A 260 10.96 -27.01 29.58
CA TRP A 260 10.02 -27.49 28.57
C TRP A 260 8.72 -27.95 29.21
N PHE A 261 7.60 -27.56 28.59
CA PHE A 261 6.26 -27.97 28.98
C PHE A 261 5.62 -28.72 27.80
N GLU A 262 5.05 -29.89 28.07
CA GLU A 262 4.29 -30.66 27.09
C GLU A 262 2.81 -30.29 27.12
N GLU A 263 2.31 -29.88 28.29
CA GLU A 263 0.92 -29.54 28.47
C GLU A 263 0.73 -28.26 29.29
N TRP A 264 -0.42 -27.61 29.07
CA TRP A 264 -0.83 -26.44 29.85
C TRP A 264 -0.93 -26.70 31.36
N LYS A 265 -1.36 -27.90 31.76
CA LYS A 265 -1.54 -28.27 33.17
C LYS A 265 -0.22 -28.26 33.96
N ASP A 266 0.90 -28.46 33.26
CA ASP A 266 2.24 -28.52 33.85
C ASP A 266 2.85 -27.11 34.02
N VAL A 267 2.19 -26.07 33.50
CA VAL A 267 2.66 -24.69 33.55
C VAL A 267 2.37 -24.09 34.95
N PRO A 268 3.41 -23.68 35.70
CA PRO A 268 3.24 -23.06 37.02
C PRO A 268 2.40 -21.78 36.96
N SER A 269 1.56 -21.55 37.99
CA SER A 269 0.60 -20.43 38.03
C SER A 269 1.23 -19.05 37.79
N ASN A 270 2.48 -18.84 38.22
CA ASN A 270 3.22 -17.59 38.01
C ASN A 270 3.65 -17.34 36.55
N ARG A 271 3.61 -18.36 35.68
CA ARG A 271 3.96 -18.28 34.25
C ARG A 271 2.74 -18.28 33.31
N GLN A 272 1.54 -18.50 33.84
CA GLN A 272 0.28 -18.57 33.07
C GLN A 272 -0.14 -17.25 32.42
N THR A 273 0.50 -16.14 32.75
CA THR A 273 0.31 -14.85 32.04
C THR A 273 1.08 -14.79 30.72
N GLN A 274 2.19 -15.55 30.62
CA GLN A 274 3.08 -15.55 29.45
C GLN A 274 2.77 -16.70 28.51
N ILE A 275 2.51 -17.89 29.06
CA ILE A 275 2.08 -19.05 28.30
C ILE A 275 0.56 -19.08 28.27
N ARG A 276 -0.03 -19.48 27.15
CA ARG A 276 -1.47 -19.63 26.99
C ARG A 276 -1.83 -21.05 26.59
N PRO A 277 -3.04 -21.55 26.91
CA PRO A 277 -3.49 -22.87 26.47
C PRO A 277 -3.40 -23.06 24.95
N THR A 278 -3.67 -21.99 24.18
CA THR A 278 -3.61 -21.96 22.70
C THR A 278 -2.21 -22.20 22.10
N MET A 279 -1.17 -22.22 22.93
CA MET A 279 0.20 -22.50 22.49
C MET A 279 0.52 -24.00 22.42
N PHE A 280 -0.34 -24.85 22.99
CA PHE A 280 -0.12 -26.30 23.06
C PHE A 280 -0.91 -27.04 21.97
N PRO A 281 -0.46 -28.26 21.58
CA PRO A 281 -1.22 -29.10 20.67
C PRO A 281 -2.61 -29.47 21.20
N VAL A 282 -3.55 -29.66 20.29
CA VAL A 282 -4.88 -30.20 20.61
C VAL A 282 -4.74 -31.68 20.96
N LYS A 283 -5.31 -32.09 22.10
CA LYS A 283 -5.20 -33.46 22.62
C LYS A 283 -6.19 -34.45 22.02
N ASP A 284 -7.35 -33.94 21.64
CA ASP A 284 -8.43 -34.74 21.06
C ASP A 284 -7.97 -35.22 19.66
N GLU A 285 -7.69 -36.52 19.54
CA GLU A 285 -7.13 -37.11 18.32
C GLU A 285 -8.07 -36.98 17.12
N GLU A 286 -9.38 -37.06 17.35
CA GLU A 286 -10.38 -36.90 16.29
C GLU A 286 -10.38 -35.47 15.76
N LYS A 287 -10.38 -34.48 16.66
CA LYS A 287 -10.27 -33.07 16.29
C LYS A 287 -8.94 -32.76 15.60
N LEU A 288 -7.83 -33.28 16.13
CA LEU A 288 -6.50 -33.07 15.57
C LEU A 288 -6.40 -33.62 14.14
N LYS A 289 -6.97 -34.81 13.90
CA LYS A 289 -7.04 -35.41 12.57
C LYS A 289 -7.94 -34.61 11.63
N ALA A 290 -9.06 -34.08 12.12
CA ALA A 290 -9.97 -33.23 11.35
C ALA A 290 -9.37 -31.86 10.98
N MET A 291 -8.35 -31.38 11.70
CA MET A 291 -7.69 -30.12 11.39
C MET A 291 -6.78 -30.19 10.15
N ASN A 292 -6.31 -31.39 9.78
CA ASN A 292 -5.38 -31.61 8.67
C ASN A 292 -4.14 -30.70 8.69
N LEU A 293 -3.50 -30.55 9.86
CA LEU A 293 -2.32 -29.68 10.03
C LEU A 293 -1.14 -30.05 9.11
N GLU A 294 -1.07 -31.29 8.63
CA GLU A 294 -0.11 -31.74 7.62
C GLU A 294 -0.20 -30.96 6.30
N ARG A 295 -1.33 -30.31 6.02
CA ARG A 295 -1.52 -29.42 4.86
C ARG A 295 -0.77 -28.08 4.99
N CYS A 296 -0.33 -27.71 6.19
CA CYS A 296 0.56 -26.57 6.35
C CYS A 296 1.93 -26.85 5.70
N LEU A 297 2.59 -25.79 5.25
CA LEU A 297 3.83 -25.87 4.47
C LEU A 297 4.98 -25.32 5.31
N ARG A 298 5.98 -26.15 5.57
CA ARG A 298 7.26 -25.75 6.15
C ARG A 298 8.33 -25.74 5.07
N ILE A 299 8.86 -24.57 4.75
CA ILE A 299 9.97 -24.42 3.81
C ILE A 299 11.26 -24.32 4.61
N LEU A 300 12.12 -25.32 4.46
CA LEU A 300 13.38 -25.40 5.19
C LEU A 300 14.54 -24.86 4.34
N PRO A 301 15.44 -24.04 4.92
CA PRO A 301 16.50 -23.39 4.17
C PRO A 301 17.41 -24.36 3.39
N HIS A 302 17.69 -25.54 3.94
CA HIS A 302 18.63 -26.50 3.37
C HIS A 302 18.03 -27.37 2.23
N HIS A 303 16.71 -27.33 1.99
CA HIS A 303 16.09 -28.13 0.94
C HIS A 303 16.35 -27.59 -0.47
N GLN A 304 16.33 -26.27 -0.63
CA GLN A 304 16.48 -25.59 -1.93
C GLN A 304 17.31 -24.31 -1.85
N ASN A 305 18.19 -24.19 -0.85
CA ASN A 305 19.01 -23.00 -0.65
C ASN A 305 18.19 -21.70 -0.54
N THR A 306 17.09 -21.75 0.22
CA THR A 306 16.17 -20.63 0.42
C THR A 306 16.26 -20.08 1.85
N GLY A 307 15.39 -19.12 2.18
CA GLY A 307 15.07 -18.78 3.58
C GLY A 307 14.21 -19.85 4.24
N GLY A 308 14.00 -19.72 5.56
CA GLY A 308 13.05 -20.52 6.33
C GLY A 308 11.70 -19.82 6.37
N PHE A 309 10.62 -20.56 6.16
CA PHE A 309 9.29 -19.97 6.01
C PHE A 309 8.17 -20.95 6.34
N PHE A 310 7.05 -20.43 6.81
CA PHE A 310 5.83 -21.18 7.07
C PHE A 310 4.65 -20.57 6.32
N VAL A 311 3.81 -21.42 5.74
CA VAL A 311 2.59 -21.00 5.04
C VAL A 311 1.45 -21.94 5.37
N ALA A 312 0.26 -21.39 5.62
CA ALA A 312 -0.99 -22.11 5.74
C ALA A 312 -2.06 -21.43 4.89
N VAL A 313 -2.75 -22.21 4.07
CA VAL A 313 -3.80 -21.73 3.16
C VAL A 313 -5.15 -22.16 3.72
N LEU A 314 -6.01 -21.20 4.01
CA LEU A 314 -7.28 -21.39 4.69
C LEU A 314 -8.44 -20.98 3.77
N ILE A 315 -9.52 -21.75 3.77
CA ILE A 315 -10.75 -21.45 3.04
C ILE A 315 -11.90 -21.32 4.03
N LYS A 316 -12.67 -20.24 3.94
CA LYS A 316 -13.87 -20.04 4.77
C LYS A 316 -15.08 -20.65 4.08
N LYS A 317 -15.72 -21.63 4.71
CA LYS A 317 -16.88 -22.35 4.18
C LYS A 317 -18.21 -21.73 4.58
N SER A 318 -18.26 -21.09 5.74
CA SER A 318 -19.49 -20.52 6.28
C SER A 318 -19.17 -19.32 7.18
N PRO A 319 -20.17 -18.54 7.64
CA PRO A 319 -19.93 -17.47 8.61
C PRO A 319 -19.21 -17.97 9.85
N MET A 320 -18.27 -17.18 10.37
CA MET A 320 -17.56 -17.53 11.61
C MET A 320 -18.56 -17.61 12.77
N PRO A 321 -18.48 -18.62 13.66
CA PRO A 321 -19.46 -18.81 14.74
C PRO A 321 -19.61 -17.59 15.64
N TRP A 322 -18.51 -16.87 15.90
CA TRP A 322 -18.49 -15.68 16.74
C TRP A 322 -18.98 -14.40 16.06
N ASN A 323 -19.25 -14.43 14.75
CA ASN A 323 -19.87 -13.32 14.03
C ASN A 323 -21.40 -13.33 14.16
N LYS A 324 -22.00 -14.43 14.62
CA LYS A 324 -23.43 -14.51 14.90
C LYS A 324 -23.74 -13.59 16.08
N ARG A 325 -24.25 -12.38 15.81
CA ARG A 325 -24.88 -11.55 16.84
C ARG A 325 -26.00 -12.39 17.45
N GLN A 326 -25.95 -12.66 18.75
CA GLN A 326 -27.16 -13.09 19.46
C GLN A 326 -28.23 -12.02 19.21
N PRO A 327 -29.46 -12.38 18.79
CA PRO A 327 -30.53 -11.41 18.72
C PRO A 327 -30.67 -10.77 20.09
N LYS A 328 -30.55 -9.44 20.18
CA LYS A 328 -31.11 -8.73 21.33
C LYS A 328 -32.60 -8.99 21.28
N VAL A 329 -33.08 -9.94 22.08
CA VAL A 329 -34.50 -10.14 22.34
C VAL A 329 -35.03 -8.79 22.78
N HIS A 330 -35.74 -8.10 21.88
CA HIS A 330 -36.66 -7.07 22.31
C HIS A 330 -37.70 -7.83 23.13
N GLN A 331 -37.60 -7.76 24.46
CA GLN A 331 -38.73 -8.07 25.31
C GLN A 331 -39.85 -7.12 24.88
N LYS A 332 -40.74 -7.63 24.02
CA LYS A 332 -42.06 -7.05 23.85
C LYS A 332 -42.71 -7.12 25.23
N LEU A 333 -42.91 -5.97 25.85
CA LEU A 333 -43.85 -5.84 26.96
C LEU A 333 -45.20 -6.42 26.49
N PRO A 334 -45.86 -7.28 27.29
CA PRO A 334 -47.17 -7.80 26.91
C PRO A 334 -48.20 -6.67 26.94
N GLN A 335 -48.78 -6.39 25.77
CA GLN A 335 -50.06 -5.68 25.69
C GLN A 335 -51.13 -6.60 26.29
N ARG A 336 -51.70 -6.20 27.44
CA ARG A 336 -52.94 -6.79 27.95
C ARG A 336 -54.13 -6.01 27.38
N THR A 337 -54.88 -6.67 26.50
CA THR A 337 -56.27 -6.33 26.20
C THR A 337 -57.12 -6.65 27.43
N GLY A 338 -58.07 -5.77 27.74
CA GLY A 338 -58.87 -5.82 28.96
C GLY A 338 -59.98 -6.86 28.94
N ASP A 339 -60.39 -7.24 30.15
CA ASP A 339 -61.75 -7.61 30.48
C ASP A 339 -62.06 -7.08 31.89
N THR A 340 -63.30 -6.62 32.06
CA THR A 340 -63.83 -5.89 33.21
C THR A 340 -64.57 -6.85 34.12
N GLU A 341 -64.38 -6.79 35.45
CA GLU A 341 -65.44 -6.99 36.45
C GLU A 341 -64.97 -6.65 37.87
N VAL A 342 -65.94 -6.37 38.74
CA VAL A 342 -65.97 -5.37 39.82
C VAL A 342 -65.77 -6.00 41.21
N THR A 343 -65.14 -5.29 42.18
CA THR A 343 -65.66 -4.98 43.55
C THR A 343 -64.58 -4.53 44.57
N ALA A 344 -64.83 -3.37 45.19
CA ALA A 344 -64.64 -2.94 46.61
C ALA A 344 -63.26 -3.12 47.31
N ALA A 345 -62.66 -2.20 48.08
CA ALA A 345 -63.08 -0.92 48.67
C ALA A 345 -61.85 -0.14 49.23
N ASN A 346 -62.03 1.20 49.33
CA ASN A 346 -61.53 2.13 50.36
C ASN A 346 -60.01 2.39 50.57
N SER A 347 -59.52 3.59 50.21
CA SER A 347 -59.50 4.80 51.08
C SER A 347 -58.53 5.90 50.59
N GLY A 348 -59.09 7.08 50.23
CA GLY A 348 -58.58 8.47 50.39
C GLY A 348 -57.25 8.91 49.71
N ASN A 349 -57.10 10.13 49.18
CA ASN A 349 -57.99 11.29 49.00
C ASN A 349 -57.23 12.37 48.19
N GLY A 350 -57.90 13.04 47.23
CA GLY A 350 -57.62 14.40 46.69
C GLY A 350 -56.36 14.60 45.80
N SER A 351 -56.38 15.29 44.65
CA SER A 351 -57.33 16.22 44.05
C SER A 351 -56.89 16.56 42.59
N ASP A 352 -57.85 16.64 41.67
CA ASP A 352 -58.04 17.53 40.49
C ASP A 352 -56.83 18.22 39.79
N CYS A 353 -56.79 18.55 38.50
CA CYS A 353 -57.48 18.24 37.25
C CYS A 353 -56.82 19.16 36.17
N ILE A 354 -56.66 18.67 34.93
CA ILE A 354 -56.79 19.40 33.64
C ILE A 354 -55.64 20.30 33.10
N ILE A 355 -55.06 19.81 31.99
CA ILE A 355 -54.72 20.41 30.67
C ILE A 355 -54.04 21.80 30.59
N GLU A 356 -52.83 21.84 29.98
CA GLU A 356 -52.47 22.61 28.75
C GLU A 356 -50.95 22.52 28.46
N GLU A 357 -50.57 22.22 27.21
CA GLU A 357 -49.23 22.52 26.65
C GLU A 357 -49.04 24.06 26.63
N PRO A 358 -47.82 24.65 26.83
CA PRO A 358 -46.77 24.61 25.80
C PRO A 358 -45.30 24.94 26.21
N LYS A 359 -44.40 24.74 25.23
CA LYS A 359 -43.13 25.46 24.95
C LYS A 359 -41.88 25.24 25.82
N LEU A 360 -40.79 25.07 25.05
CA LEU A 360 -39.37 25.03 25.41
C LEU A 360 -38.91 26.31 26.12
N SER A 361 -38.19 26.14 27.23
CA SER A 361 -37.23 27.12 27.74
C SER A 361 -36.04 26.42 28.40
N GLU A 362 -34.86 26.92 28.06
CA GLU A 362 -33.53 26.56 28.55
C GLU A 362 -33.42 26.72 30.07
N ASN A 363 -32.67 25.83 30.75
CA ASN A 363 -32.37 25.98 32.18
C ASN A 363 -30.89 25.69 32.51
N GLU A 364 -30.14 26.78 32.68
CA GLU A 364 -29.25 27.18 33.79
C GLU A 364 -28.34 26.22 34.58
N GLU A 365 -28.23 24.92 34.32
CA GLU A 365 -27.28 24.08 35.08
C GLU A 365 -25.86 24.04 34.50
N SER A 366 -25.65 24.53 33.27
CA SER A 366 -24.32 24.50 32.63
C SER A 366 -23.45 25.74 32.91
N LYS A 367 -24.00 26.82 33.47
CA LYS A 367 -23.25 28.06 33.75
C LYS A 367 -22.59 28.09 35.13
N LYS A 368 -23.08 27.32 36.12
CA LYS A 368 -22.52 27.32 37.48
C LYS A 368 -21.24 26.50 37.68
N MET A 369 -20.86 25.67 36.71
CA MET A 369 -19.60 24.90 36.76
C MET A 369 -18.42 25.57 36.05
N GLN A 370 -18.64 26.65 35.28
CA GLN A 370 -17.57 27.37 34.58
C GLN A 370 -17.04 28.60 35.32
N GLU A 371 -17.75 29.15 36.30
CA GLU A 371 -17.30 30.32 37.07
C GLU A 371 -16.43 29.98 38.30
N LEU A 372 -16.37 28.72 38.73
CA LEU A 372 -15.51 28.27 39.86
C LEU A 372 -14.10 27.83 39.43
N GLN A 373 -13.75 27.90 38.15
CA GLN A 373 -12.44 27.48 37.64
C GLN A 373 -11.51 28.63 37.22
N ASN A 374 -11.95 29.90 37.28
CA ASN A 374 -11.19 31.05 36.76
C ASN A 374 -10.67 32.04 37.82
N LEU A 375 -10.60 31.67 39.10
CA LEU A 375 -10.14 32.57 40.17
C LEU A 375 -8.81 32.22 40.85
N ASP A 376 -8.14 31.11 40.49
CA ASP A 376 -6.87 30.71 41.13
C ASP A 376 -5.71 30.62 40.13
N THR A 377 -5.43 31.69 39.39
CA THR A 377 -4.16 31.76 38.65
C THR A 377 -3.59 33.17 38.51
N GLU A 378 -3.58 33.95 39.59
CA GLU A 378 -2.56 35.00 39.76
C GLU A 378 -2.17 35.11 41.24
N GLN A 379 -1.19 34.32 41.67
CA GLN A 379 -0.10 34.72 42.57
C GLN A 379 0.71 33.52 43.07
N SER A 380 2.04 33.70 43.08
CA SER A 380 3.09 32.99 43.83
C SER A 380 4.08 32.11 43.03
N LYS A 381 5.23 32.74 42.73
CA LYS A 381 6.53 32.08 42.56
C LYS A 381 7.06 31.73 43.96
N LYS A 382 7.40 30.45 44.22
CA LYS A 382 8.68 29.99 44.81
C LYS A 382 8.67 28.47 45.09
N GLU A 383 9.80 27.85 44.76
CA GLU A 383 10.39 26.61 45.32
C GLU A 383 9.78 25.22 44.99
N GLY A 384 10.26 24.66 43.88
CA GLY A 384 10.99 23.37 43.81
C GLY A 384 10.39 22.07 44.35
N VAL A 385 9.67 21.31 43.48
CA VAL A 385 9.73 19.83 43.36
C VAL A 385 9.32 19.43 41.92
N CYS A 386 10.09 18.58 41.24
CA CYS A 386 9.80 18.07 39.89
C CYS A 386 8.65 17.03 39.89
N GLY A 387 7.51 17.36 39.28
CA GLY A 387 6.46 16.41 38.89
C GLY A 387 6.58 16.00 37.40
N PRO A 388 6.09 14.81 37.00
CA PRO A 388 6.17 14.37 35.60
C PRO A 388 5.37 15.29 34.67
N PRO A 389 5.82 15.52 33.43
CA PRO A 389 5.18 16.47 32.53
C PRO A 389 3.74 16.03 32.24
N PRO A 390 2.78 16.98 32.14
CA PRO A 390 1.39 16.66 31.92
C PRO A 390 1.22 15.92 30.58
N SER A 391 0.50 14.80 30.62
CA SER A 391 0.18 14.03 29.42
C SER A 391 -0.58 14.92 28.43
N LYS A 392 0.04 15.23 27.28
CA LYS A 392 -0.64 15.90 26.18
C LYS A 392 -1.89 15.10 25.83
N LYS A 393 -3.07 15.68 26.06
CA LYS A 393 -4.34 15.14 25.58
C LYS A 393 -4.21 14.94 24.06
N MET A 394 -4.38 13.71 23.62
CA MET A 394 -4.35 13.33 22.21
C MET A 394 -5.46 14.11 21.50
N LYS A 395 -5.12 14.86 20.44
CA LYS A 395 -6.13 15.49 19.59
C LYS A 395 -6.98 14.37 18.96
N LEU A 396 -8.23 14.28 19.39
CA LEU A 396 -9.29 13.61 18.65
C LEU A 396 -9.61 14.56 17.47
N PHE A 397 -9.56 14.06 16.23
CA PHE A 397 -9.79 14.78 14.96
C PHE A 397 -8.57 15.37 14.22
N GLY A 398 -8.44 14.93 12.97
CA GLY A 398 -7.47 15.38 11.96
C GLY A 398 -6.36 14.36 11.72
N PHE A 399 -6.48 13.53 10.69
CA PHE A 399 -5.30 12.87 10.14
C PHE A 399 -4.35 13.97 9.63
N LYS A 400 -3.03 13.78 9.77
CA LYS A 400 -2.04 14.75 9.27
C LYS A 400 -2.06 14.91 7.74
N GLU A 401 -2.70 13.99 7.04
CA GLU A 401 -2.76 13.98 5.59
C GLU A 401 -4.04 14.62 5.10
N ASP A 402 -3.92 15.41 4.03
CA ASP A 402 -5.08 16.00 3.39
C ASP A 402 -5.99 14.90 2.82
N PRO A 403 -7.32 15.03 2.96
CA PRO A 403 -8.25 14.02 2.51
C PRO A 403 -8.26 13.93 0.98
N PHE A 404 -8.47 12.72 0.47
CA PHE A 404 -8.74 12.50 -0.95
C PHE A 404 -10.15 12.97 -1.28
N VAL A 405 -10.25 13.94 -2.18
CA VAL A 405 -11.51 14.55 -2.61
C VAL A 405 -11.77 14.18 -4.06
N PHE A 406 -12.92 13.56 -4.32
CA PHE A 406 -13.36 13.26 -5.68
C PHE A 406 -13.85 14.52 -6.39
N LEU A 407 -13.60 14.60 -7.69
CA LEU A 407 -14.14 15.66 -8.53
C LEU A 407 -15.61 15.39 -8.84
N PRO A 408 -16.51 16.39 -8.74
CA PRO A 408 -17.90 16.26 -9.17
C PRO A 408 -17.98 16.22 -10.71
N GLU A 409 -19.03 15.62 -11.27
CA GLU A 409 -19.13 15.36 -12.72
C GLU A 409 -19.08 16.63 -13.57
N ASP A 410 -19.63 17.72 -13.02
CA ASP A 410 -19.75 19.05 -13.59
C ASP A 410 -18.57 19.98 -13.27
N ASP A 411 -17.47 19.44 -12.69
CA ASP A 411 -16.30 20.25 -12.36
C ASP A 411 -15.77 20.98 -13.61
N PRO A 412 -15.58 22.32 -13.55
CA PRO A 412 -15.19 23.13 -14.71
C PRO A 412 -13.83 22.73 -15.29
N LEU A 413 -13.01 21.97 -14.56
CA LEU A 413 -11.72 21.47 -15.06
C LEU A 413 -11.88 20.41 -16.14
N PHE A 414 -13.02 19.71 -16.23
CA PHE A 414 -13.21 18.64 -17.20
C PHE A 414 -13.34 19.14 -18.63
N HIS A 415 -14.03 20.26 -18.86
CA HIS A 415 -14.32 20.73 -20.22
C HIS A 415 -13.04 21.08 -21.01
N PRO A 416 -12.08 21.85 -20.45
CA PRO A 416 -10.79 22.10 -21.12
C PRO A 416 -10.00 20.82 -21.40
N ILE A 417 -9.93 19.89 -20.43
CA ILE A 417 -9.18 18.63 -20.58
C ILE A 417 -9.82 17.76 -21.68
N GLN A 418 -11.14 17.58 -21.63
CA GLN A 418 -11.89 16.78 -22.60
C GLN A 418 -11.74 17.34 -24.01
N LYS A 419 -11.84 18.66 -24.18
CA LYS A 419 -11.64 19.33 -25.47
C LYS A 419 -10.19 19.19 -25.96
N PHE A 420 -9.21 19.37 -25.07
CA PHE A 420 -7.79 19.40 -25.44
C PHE A 420 -7.26 18.04 -25.87
N TYR A 421 -7.65 16.96 -25.19
CA TYR A 421 -7.22 15.58 -25.51
C TYR A 421 -8.23 14.80 -26.35
N ALA A 422 -9.38 15.41 -26.70
CA ALA A 422 -10.54 14.74 -27.28
C ALA A 422 -10.87 13.44 -26.52
N LEU A 423 -11.07 13.57 -25.20
CA LEU A 423 -11.32 12.41 -24.35
C LEU A 423 -12.61 11.71 -24.76
N ASP A 424 -12.56 10.39 -24.83
CA ASP A 424 -13.72 9.55 -25.10
C ASP A 424 -14.82 9.80 -24.05
N PRO A 425 -16.11 9.87 -24.45
CA PRO A 425 -17.22 10.04 -23.52
C PRO A 425 -17.33 8.96 -22.44
N SER A 426 -16.82 7.75 -22.69
CA SER A 426 -16.79 6.64 -21.72
C SER A 426 -15.73 6.81 -20.62
N PHE A 427 -14.87 7.83 -20.71
CA PHE A 427 -13.85 8.10 -19.70
C PHE A 427 -14.48 8.29 -18.30
N PRO A 428 -14.07 7.52 -17.28
CA PRO A 428 -14.72 7.53 -15.96
C PRO A 428 -14.28 8.73 -15.11
N LYS A 429 -14.81 9.92 -15.44
CA LYS A 429 -14.51 11.22 -14.79
C LYS A 429 -14.64 11.18 -13.27
N MET A 430 -15.64 10.45 -12.76
CA MET A 430 -15.94 10.34 -11.33
C MET A 430 -14.83 9.65 -10.53
N ASN A 431 -13.95 8.90 -11.19
CA ASN A 431 -12.84 8.20 -10.56
C ASN A 431 -11.61 9.10 -10.35
N LEU A 432 -11.69 10.37 -10.74
CA LEU A 432 -10.63 11.34 -10.48
C LEU A 432 -10.74 11.94 -9.08
N LEU A 433 -9.59 12.10 -8.47
CA LEU A 433 -9.46 12.67 -7.14
C LEU A 433 -8.24 13.58 -7.01
N THR A 434 -8.30 14.48 -6.03
CA THR A 434 -7.23 15.41 -5.65
C THR A 434 -6.94 15.28 -4.16
N ARG A 435 -5.73 15.64 -3.75
CA ARG A 435 -5.36 15.75 -2.33
C ARG A 435 -5.68 17.12 -1.74
N THR A 436 -6.06 18.10 -2.56
CA THR A 436 -6.30 19.47 -2.09
C THR A 436 -7.80 19.78 -2.09
N GLN A 437 -8.35 20.15 -0.93
CA GLN A 437 -9.73 20.63 -0.79
C GLN A 437 -9.89 22.06 -1.32
N GLU A 438 -9.02 22.97 -0.89
CA GLU A 438 -9.11 24.40 -1.21
C GLU A 438 -7.89 24.89 -2.01
N GLY A 439 -8.14 25.66 -3.06
CA GLY A 439 -7.09 26.24 -3.91
C GLY A 439 -6.84 25.49 -5.22
N LYS A 440 -5.75 25.84 -5.90
CA LYS A 440 -5.43 25.29 -7.22
C LYS A 440 -5.02 23.82 -7.12
N LYS A 441 -5.87 22.93 -7.65
CA LYS A 441 -5.60 21.50 -7.77
C LYS A 441 -4.33 21.28 -8.62
N ARG A 442 -3.23 20.87 -7.98
CA ARG A 442 -1.91 20.71 -8.62
C ARG A 442 -1.77 19.38 -9.36
N GLN A 443 -2.36 18.32 -8.84
CA GLN A 443 -2.23 16.96 -9.38
C GLN A 443 -3.59 16.30 -9.35
N LEU A 444 -3.90 15.53 -10.40
CA LEU A 444 -5.09 14.70 -10.45
C LEU A 444 -4.65 13.25 -10.42
N TYR A 445 -5.29 12.49 -9.54
CA TYR A 445 -5.09 11.06 -9.40
C TYR A 445 -6.32 10.30 -9.87
N MET A 446 -6.13 9.05 -10.28
CA MET A 446 -7.18 8.16 -10.74
C MET A 446 -7.16 6.88 -9.92
N VAL A 447 -8.34 6.39 -9.56
CA VAL A 447 -8.55 5.12 -8.86
C VAL A 447 -9.51 4.21 -9.63
N SER A 448 -9.55 2.93 -9.30
CA SER A 448 -10.61 2.04 -9.81
C SER A 448 -12.00 2.45 -9.28
N LYS A 449 -13.05 2.03 -9.99
CA LYS A 449 -14.45 2.30 -9.62
C LYS A 449 -14.77 1.73 -8.23
N GLU A 450 -14.21 0.57 -7.94
CA GLU A 450 -14.42 -0.20 -6.73
C GLU A 450 -13.70 0.46 -5.55
N LEU A 451 -12.46 0.95 -5.74
CA LEU A 451 -11.79 1.74 -4.69
C LEU A 451 -12.47 3.08 -4.45
N ARG A 452 -12.99 3.73 -5.49
CA ARG A 452 -13.82 4.94 -5.31
C ARG A 452 -15.01 4.65 -4.40
N ASN A 453 -15.72 3.55 -4.63
CA ASN A 453 -16.86 3.14 -3.81
C ASN A 453 -16.44 2.94 -2.34
N VAL A 454 -15.31 2.28 -2.10
CA VAL A 454 -14.76 2.10 -0.75
C VAL A 454 -14.39 3.44 -0.11
N LEU A 455 -13.71 4.33 -0.83
CA LEU A 455 -13.25 5.63 -0.29
C LEU A 455 -14.43 6.52 0.13
N LEU A 456 -15.44 6.64 -0.72
CA LEU A 456 -16.62 7.49 -0.45
C LEU A 456 -17.42 7.03 0.76
N ASN A 457 -17.48 5.72 1.00
CA ASN A 457 -18.28 5.15 2.09
C ASN A 457 -17.51 5.00 3.42
N ASN A 458 -16.21 5.28 3.46
CA ASN A 458 -15.36 5.01 4.63
C ASN A 458 -14.36 6.11 4.99
N SER A 459 -14.51 7.32 4.45
CA SER A 459 -13.58 8.45 4.68
C SER A 459 -13.30 8.72 6.16
N GLU A 460 -14.29 8.59 7.03
CA GLU A 460 -14.15 8.82 8.48
C GLU A 460 -13.54 7.63 9.25
N LYS A 461 -13.66 6.42 8.68
CA LYS A 461 -13.25 5.17 9.35
C LYS A 461 -11.82 4.77 8.99
N MET A 462 -11.23 5.39 7.98
CA MET A 462 -10.01 4.89 7.35
C MET A 462 -8.94 5.97 7.23
N LYS A 463 -7.78 5.72 7.85
CA LYS A 463 -6.57 6.48 7.61
C LYS A 463 -5.89 6.03 6.32
N VAL A 464 -6.17 6.72 5.22
CA VAL A 464 -5.54 6.46 3.91
C VAL A 464 -4.25 7.27 3.79
N ILE A 465 -3.15 6.60 3.44
CA ILE A 465 -1.83 7.22 3.24
C ILE A 465 -1.58 7.53 1.75
N ASN A 466 -2.01 6.60 0.89
CA ASN A 466 -1.91 6.77 -0.55
C ASN A 466 -2.97 5.95 -1.26
N THR A 467 -3.45 6.46 -2.39
CA THR A 467 -4.36 5.72 -3.26
C THR A 467 -4.24 6.23 -4.69
N GLY A 468 -4.47 5.34 -5.65
CA GLY A 468 -4.52 5.69 -7.07
C GLY A 468 -3.18 6.08 -7.69
N ILE A 469 -3.27 6.49 -8.95
CA ILE A 469 -2.13 6.85 -9.80
C ILE A 469 -2.25 8.28 -10.27
N LYS A 470 -1.12 8.97 -10.45
CA LYS A 470 -1.12 10.33 -10.96
C LYS A 470 -1.32 10.31 -12.48
N VAL A 471 -2.42 10.89 -12.94
CA VAL A 471 -2.80 10.94 -14.37
C VAL A 471 -2.50 12.30 -15.01
N TRP A 472 -2.69 13.38 -14.25
CA TRP A 472 -2.39 14.73 -14.74
C TRP A 472 -1.63 15.56 -13.70
N SER A 473 -0.82 16.48 -14.19
CA SER A 473 -0.16 17.50 -13.39
C SER A 473 -0.49 18.87 -13.96
N ARG A 474 -0.83 19.82 -13.09
CA ARG A 474 -1.09 21.20 -13.50
C ARG A 474 0.22 21.84 -13.96
N ASN A 475 0.16 22.51 -15.09
CA ASN A 475 1.21 23.36 -15.63
C ASN A 475 0.77 24.81 -15.47
N SER A 476 1.60 25.64 -14.83
CA SER A 476 1.27 27.04 -14.51
C SER A 476 0.91 27.85 -15.75
N ASP A 477 1.61 27.60 -16.86
CA ASP A 477 1.40 28.30 -18.15
C ASP A 477 0.44 27.55 -19.09
N GLY A 478 -0.05 26.37 -18.69
CA GLY A 478 -0.85 25.49 -19.55
C GLY A 478 -2.16 26.11 -20.03
N GLU A 479 -2.76 27.00 -19.24
CA GLU A 479 -3.99 27.71 -19.59
C GLU A 479 -3.83 28.57 -20.85
N GLN A 480 -2.63 29.11 -21.09
CA GLN A 480 -2.30 29.89 -22.29
C GLN A 480 -2.30 29.04 -23.57
N PHE A 481 -2.08 27.73 -23.42
CA PHE A 481 -2.03 26.76 -24.51
C PHE A 481 -3.33 25.94 -24.63
N GLY A 482 -4.38 26.33 -23.91
CA GLY A 482 -5.72 25.73 -23.97
C GLY A 482 -6.02 24.65 -22.92
N CYS A 483 -5.03 24.18 -22.15
CA CYS A 483 -5.26 23.23 -21.06
C CYS A 483 -4.22 23.37 -19.93
N ALA A 484 -4.72 23.65 -18.72
CA ALA A 484 -3.90 23.76 -17.52
C ALA A 484 -3.20 22.45 -17.10
N PHE A 485 -3.58 21.30 -17.66
CA PHE A 485 -3.10 19.99 -17.21
C PHE A 485 -2.31 19.27 -18.30
N ARG A 486 -1.08 18.86 -17.95
CA ARG A 486 -0.25 17.97 -18.76
C ARG A 486 -0.40 16.52 -18.30
N LEU A 487 -0.26 15.59 -19.25
CA LEU A 487 -0.25 14.16 -18.97
C LEU A 487 0.94 13.79 -18.08
N ALA A 488 0.74 12.85 -17.17
CA ALA A 488 1.80 12.25 -16.36
C ALA A 488 2.14 10.86 -16.88
N GLN A 489 3.45 10.57 -17.05
CA GLN A 489 3.93 9.28 -17.54
C GLN A 489 3.43 8.10 -16.67
N GLU A 490 3.35 8.29 -15.35
CA GLU A 490 2.84 7.29 -14.40
C GLU A 490 1.41 6.81 -14.72
N GLY A 491 0.57 7.63 -15.34
CA GLY A 491 -0.82 7.31 -15.64
C GLY A 491 -1.13 7.10 -17.13
N ILE A 492 -0.12 7.13 -18.00
CA ILE A 492 -0.37 7.18 -19.45
C ILE A 492 -1.05 5.92 -19.97
N TYR A 493 -0.65 4.74 -19.51
CA TYR A 493 -1.27 3.47 -19.92
C TYR A 493 -2.74 3.37 -19.52
N THR A 494 -3.12 4.05 -18.44
CA THR A 494 -4.50 4.12 -17.96
C THR A 494 -5.35 5.12 -18.75
N LEU A 495 -4.75 6.23 -19.20
CA LEU A 495 -5.47 7.27 -19.94
C LEU A 495 -5.50 7.03 -21.46
N TYR A 496 -4.45 6.44 -22.00
CA TYR A 496 -4.23 6.29 -23.44
C TYR A 496 -5.44 5.71 -24.20
N PRO A 497 -6.14 4.67 -23.70
CA PRO A 497 -7.32 4.13 -24.37
C PRO A 497 -8.47 5.14 -24.57
N PHE A 498 -8.48 6.25 -23.84
CA PHE A 498 -9.53 7.28 -23.93
C PHE A 498 -9.08 8.55 -24.65
N ILE A 499 -7.81 8.66 -25.05
CA ILE A 499 -7.28 9.86 -25.71
C ILE A 499 -7.37 9.66 -27.23
N HIS A 500 -8.04 10.59 -27.94
CA HIS A 500 -8.19 10.51 -29.40
C HIS A 500 -7.54 11.66 -30.17
N ALA A 501 -7.04 12.68 -29.47
CA ALA A 501 -6.32 13.79 -30.09
C ALA A 501 -4.89 13.93 -29.55
N ARG A 502 -4.06 14.66 -30.30
CA ARG A 502 -2.68 15.00 -29.91
C ARG A 502 -1.76 13.78 -29.74
N ILE A 503 -2.03 12.73 -30.51
CA ILE A 503 -1.21 11.52 -30.62
C ILE A 503 -0.31 11.67 -31.85
N ILE A 504 0.99 11.52 -31.65
CA ILE A 504 1.99 11.53 -32.71
C ILE A 504 2.59 10.14 -32.81
N ASN A 505 2.35 9.46 -33.93
CA ASN A 505 3.07 8.23 -34.23
C ASN A 505 4.48 8.61 -34.68
N VAL A 506 5.48 8.11 -33.95
CA VAL A 506 6.91 8.34 -34.16
C VAL A 506 7.62 7.04 -34.53
N CYS A 507 8.66 7.12 -35.36
CA CYS A 507 9.49 5.97 -35.69
C CYS A 507 10.49 5.67 -34.56
N ILE A 508 11.14 4.51 -34.63
CA ILE A 508 12.07 4.05 -33.60
C ILE A 508 13.29 4.99 -33.46
N GLU A 509 13.75 5.61 -34.55
CA GLU A 509 14.84 6.59 -34.53
C GLU A 509 14.44 7.87 -33.79
N ASP A 510 13.21 8.35 -34.01
CA ASP A 510 12.67 9.51 -33.32
C ASP A 510 12.52 9.24 -31.81
N VAL A 511 12.11 8.03 -31.42
CA VAL A 511 12.09 7.58 -30.02
C VAL A 511 13.48 7.61 -29.39
N LYS A 512 14.51 7.12 -30.11
CA LYS A 512 15.91 7.19 -29.64
C LYS A 512 16.34 8.65 -29.42
N ILE A 513 15.97 9.58 -30.30
CA ILE A 513 16.27 11.02 -30.13
C ILE A 513 15.56 11.58 -28.89
N LEU A 514 14.26 11.30 -28.73
CA LEU A 514 13.44 11.75 -27.58
C LEU A 514 13.96 11.26 -26.24
N LEU A 515 14.51 10.05 -26.21
CA LEU A 515 15.04 9.44 -25.00
C LEU A 515 16.51 9.78 -24.74
N THR A 516 17.27 10.23 -25.74
CA THR A 516 18.69 10.61 -25.54
C THR A 516 18.90 12.11 -25.33
N GLN A 517 18.02 12.95 -25.87
CA GLN A 517 18.13 14.41 -25.78
C GLN A 517 16.99 14.97 -24.94
N GLU A 518 17.28 15.93 -24.06
CA GLU A 518 16.25 16.51 -23.20
C GLU A 518 15.28 17.44 -23.94
N ASN A 519 15.79 18.23 -24.88
CA ASN A 519 15.03 19.22 -25.64
C ASN A 519 15.45 19.20 -27.13
N PRO A 520 15.19 18.12 -27.88
CA PRO A 520 15.57 18.04 -29.29
C PRO A 520 14.75 19.02 -30.14
N PHE A 521 15.44 19.67 -31.10
CA PHE A 521 14.82 20.54 -32.10
C PHE A 521 14.03 19.73 -33.12
N LEU A 522 12.94 20.30 -33.64
CA LEU A 522 12.08 19.66 -34.63
C LEU A 522 12.83 19.21 -35.90
N SER A 523 13.90 19.91 -36.27
CA SER A 523 14.74 19.59 -37.44
C SER A 523 15.43 18.23 -37.35
N LYS A 524 15.60 17.66 -36.15
CA LYS A 524 16.28 16.36 -35.95
C LYS A 524 15.36 15.17 -36.20
N PHE A 525 14.05 15.38 -36.25
CA PHE A 525 13.06 14.32 -36.37
C PHE A 525 12.79 13.94 -37.82
N SER A 526 12.19 12.77 -38.03
CA SER A 526 11.71 12.34 -39.34
C SER A 526 10.76 13.36 -39.99
N SER A 527 10.73 13.39 -41.32
CA SER A 527 9.86 14.32 -42.06
C SER A 527 8.36 14.10 -41.76
N GLU A 528 7.97 12.87 -41.43
CA GLU A 528 6.60 12.52 -41.04
C GLU A 528 6.24 13.12 -39.68
N THR A 529 7.09 12.94 -38.67
CA THR A 529 6.93 13.53 -37.34
C THR A 529 6.87 15.06 -37.44
N GLN A 530 7.76 15.68 -38.23
CA GLN A 530 7.77 17.12 -38.44
C GLN A 530 6.47 17.65 -39.05
N LYS A 531 5.89 16.94 -40.04
CA LYS A 531 4.60 17.32 -40.64
C LYS A 531 3.48 17.27 -39.61
N LYS A 532 3.35 16.16 -38.88
CA LYS A 532 2.31 15.99 -37.84
C LYS A 532 2.40 17.07 -36.77
N VAL A 533 3.61 17.41 -36.33
CA VAL A 533 3.83 18.45 -35.30
C VAL A 533 3.45 19.85 -35.79
N LYS A 534 3.75 20.20 -37.06
CA LYS A 534 3.45 21.54 -37.61
C LYS A 534 1.97 21.88 -37.59
N ASP A 535 1.11 20.87 -37.73
CA ASP A 535 -0.34 21.04 -37.78
C ASP A 535 -0.99 21.07 -36.38
N MET A 536 -0.22 20.87 -35.31
CA MET A 536 -0.72 20.85 -33.93
C MET A 536 -0.32 22.11 -33.16
N ALA A 537 -1.23 22.56 -32.28
CA ALA A 537 -0.94 23.63 -31.33
C ALA A 537 0.03 23.16 -30.24
N MET A 538 0.81 24.09 -29.67
CA MET A 538 1.72 23.82 -28.55
C MET A 538 1.01 23.18 -27.35
N GLY A 539 1.74 22.39 -26.57
CA GLY A 539 1.23 21.79 -25.33
C GLY A 539 1.54 20.31 -25.16
N SER A 540 0.86 19.67 -24.20
CA SER A 540 1.04 18.25 -23.87
C SER A 540 0.58 17.36 -25.02
N ILE A 541 1.31 16.28 -25.29
CA ILE A 541 1.05 15.34 -26.38
C ILE A 541 1.32 13.90 -25.93
N VAL A 542 0.84 12.94 -26.72
CA VAL A 542 1.19 11.52 -26.62
C VAL A 542 2.10 11.17 -27.80
N LEU A 543 3.26 10.58 -27.51
CA LEU A 543 4.20 10.08 -28.50
C LEU A 543 4.06 8.56 -28.52
N LYS A 544 3.62 8.00 -29.64
CA LYS A 544 3.35 6.57 -29.78
C LYS A 544 4.31 5.95 -30.79
N TYR A 545 4.92 4.84 -30.41
CA TYR A 545 5.61 3.96 -31.34
C TYR A 545 4.81 2.66 -31.44
N ASP A 546 4.45 2.31 -32.67
CA ASP A 546 3.87 1.01 -33.00
C ASP A 546 4.95 0.16 -33.68
N PRO A 547 5.14 -1.10 -33.26
CA PRO A 547 6.13 -1.98 -33.86
C PRO A 547 5.78 -2.29 -35.31
N ASP A 548 6.80 -2.31 -36.16
CA ASP A 548 6.69 -2.68 -37.58
C ASP A 548 6.97 -4.18 -37.75
N PRO A 549 5.96 -5.00 -38.12
CA PRO A 549 6.14 -6.44 -38.32
C PRO A 549 7.14 -6.77 -39.43
N GLU A 550 7.37 -5.86 -40.38
CA GLU A 550 8.31 -6.05 -41.48
C GLU A 550 9.78 -5.85 -41.04
N LYS A 551 10.00 -5.27 -39.84
CA LYS A 551 11.33 -5.03 -39.26
C LYS A 551 11.52 -5.80 -37.95
N PRO A 552 11.71 -7.13 -38.00
CA PRO A 552 11.80 -7.96 -36.79
C PRO A 552 13.02 -7.66 -35.91
N HIS A 553 14.02 -6.96 -36.44
CA HIS A 553 15.21 -6.52 -35.70
C HIS A 553 14.96 -5.28 -34.82
N ASP A 554 13.90 -4.52 -35.11
CA ASP A 554 13.49 -3.39 -34.29
C ASP A 554 12.63 -3.85 -33.11
N LEU A 555 12.41 -2.92 -32.18
CA LEU A 555 11.63 -3.17 -30.99
C LEU A 555 10.19 -3.60 -31.36
N GLN A 556 9.80 -4.80 -30.92
CA GLN A 556 8.50 -5.40 -31.23
C GLN A 556 7.42 -5.11 -30.16
N CYS A 557 7.71 -4.25 -29.19
CA CYS A 557 6.72 -3.79 -28.22
C CYS A 557 6.32 -2.34 -28.49
N PRO A 558 5.02 -2.00 -28.42
CA PRO A 558 4.59 -0.61 -28.54
C PRO A 558 5.11 0.21 -27.35
N ILE A 559 5.39 1.48 -27.61
CA ILE A 559 5.79 2.44 -26.57
C ILE A 559 4.81 3.62 -26.59
N VAL A 560 4.34 4.02 -25.41
CA VAL A 560 3.52 5.23 -25.23
C VAL A 560 4.23 6.17 -24.25
N LEU A 561 4.65 7.33 -24.74
CA LEU A 561 5.34 8.35 -23.94
C LEU A 561 4.50 9.62 -23.84
N CYS A 562 4.47 10.22 -22.65
CA CYS A 562 4.01 11.59 -22.49
C CYS A 562 5.07 12.56 -23.02
N GLY A 563 4.64 13.60 -23.73
CA GLY A 563 5.55 14.62 -24.24
C GLY A 563 4.98 16.02 -24.19
N TRP A 564 5.82 16.97 -24.60
CA TRP A 564 5.48 18.37 -24.77
C TRP A 564 5.95 18.86 -26.14
N GLN A 565 5.03 19.46 -26.87
CA GLN A 565 5.30 20.16 -28.11
C GLN A 565 5.54 21.64 -27.81
N GLY A 566 6.77 22.09 -28.04
CA GLY A 566 7.15 23.50 -28.06
C GLY A 566 7.01 24.13 -29.46
N LYS A 567 7.43 25.39 -29.59
CA LYS A 567 7.42 26.11 -30.87
C LYS A 567 8.40 25.52 -31.89
N THR A 568 9.58 25.12 -31.42
CA THR A 568 10.69 24.61 -32.25
C THR A 568 11.28 23.30 -31.71
N SER A 569 10.69 22.73 -30.66
CA SER A 569 11.20 21.56 -29.96
C SER A 569 10.09 20.56 -29.64
N LEU A 570 10.49 19.31 -29.44
CA LEU A 570 9.62 18.21 -29.04
C LEU A 570 10.29 17.47 -27.88
N ARG A 571 9.66 17.39 -26.72
CA ARG A 571 10.26 16.80 -25.51
C ARG A 571 9.46 15.61 -25.02
N ALA A 572 10.13 14.56 -24.54
CA ALA A 572 9.50 13.48 -23.80
C ALA A 572 9.64 13.70 -22.28
N PHE A 573 8.56 13.46 -21.54
CA PHE A 573 8.49 13.54 -20.07
C PHE A 573 8.57 12.15 -19.44
N VAL A 574 9.70 11.49 -19.66
CA VAL A 574 9.96 10.13 -19.17
C VAL A 574 10.98 10.19 -18.03
N PRO A 575 10.73 9.54 -16.87
CA PRO A 575 11.70 9.42 -15.79
C PRO A 575 13.04 8.83 -16.24
N LYS A 576 14.14 9.22 -15.59
CA LYS A 576 15.52 8.80 -15.94
C LYS A 576 15.64 7.28 -16.09
N ASN A 577 15.16 6.50 -15.11
CA ASN A 577 15.30 5.05 -15.13
C ASN A 577 14.45 4.35 -16.21
N GLU A 578 13.26 4.86 -16.49
CA GLU A 578 12.39 4.35 -17.55
C GLU A 578 12.99 4.65 -18.94
N ARG A 579 13.60 5.84 -19.11
CA ARG A 579 14.39 6.19 -20.30
C ARG A 579 15.54 5.20 -20.52
N LEU A 580 16.30 4.88 -19.48
CA LEU A 580 17.40 3.90 -19.55
C LEU A 580 16.89 2.52 -19.99
N HIS A 581 15.72 2.11 -19.49
CA HIS A 581 15.09 0.84 -19.84
C HIS A 581 14.73 0.77 -21.33
N TYR A 582 13.98 1.74 -21.85
CA TYR A 582 13.60 1.76 -23.27
C TYR A 582 14.84 1.82 -24.19
N LEU A 583 15.86 2.63 -23.86
CA LEU A 583 17.11 2.68 -24.62
C LEU A 583 17.81 1.32 -24.67
N ARG A 584 17.80 0.58 -23.56
CA ARG A 584 18.37 -0.77 -23.46
C ARG A 584 17.59 -1.78 -24.32
N MET A 585 16.26 -1.73 -24.30
CA MET A 585 15.43 -2.58 -25.17
C MET A 585 15.70 -2.33 -26.66
N MET A 586 16.06 -1.09 -27.02
CA MET A 586 16.43 -0.71 -28.40
C MET A 586 17.91 -0.98 -28.74
N GLY A 587 18.66 -1.68 -27.88
CA GLY A 587 20.07 -2.01 -28.10
C GLY A 587 21.04 -0.84 -28.00
N VAL A 588 20.62 0.31 -27.46
CA VAL A 588 21.48 1.48 -27.27
C VAL A 588 22.25 1.33 -25.95
N GLU A 589 23.58 1.22 -26.03
CA GLU A 589 24.43 1.14 -24.84
C GLU A 589 24.43 2.46 -24.05
N VAL A 590 23.73 2.48 -22.90
CA VAL A 590 23.56 3.69 -22.09
C VAL A 590 24.75 4.00 -21.16
N PHE A 591 25.76 3.13 -21.11
CA PHE A 591 26.89 3.22 -20.18
C PHE A 591 27.84 4.42 -20.44
N LYS A 592 27.83 5.00 -21.64
CA LYS A 592 28.66 6.18 -21.96
C LYS A 592 28.04 7.51 -21.51
N ALA A 593 26.72 7.56 -21.26
CA ALA A 593 26.03 8.77 -20.82
C ALA A 593 26.30 9.06 -19.33
N LYS A 594 26.36 8.01 -18.49
CA LYS A 594 26.60 8.15 -17.05
C LYS A 594 27.96 8.77 -16.73
N ARG A 595 29.03 8.40 -17.46
CA ARG A 595 30.36 9.02 -17.28
C ARG A 595 30.36 10.51 -17.64
N LYS A 596 29.69 10.90 -18.72
CA LYS A 596 29.62 12.32 -19.11
C LYS A 596 28.74 13.13 -18.16
N GLU A 597 27.59 12.61 -17.74
CA GLU A 597 26.74 13.27 -16.74
C GLU A 597 27.40 13.35 -15.36
N GLU A 598 28.03 12.27 -14.88
CA GLU A 598 28.77 12.25 -13.61
C GLU A 598 30.00 13.18 -13.66
N GLU A 599 30.71 13.28 -14.80
CA GLU A 599 31.80 14.26 -15.00
C GLU A 599 31.31 15.71 -15.10
N LEU A 600 30.05 15.94 -15.48
CA LEU A 600 29.41 17.27 -15.52
C LEU A 600 28.85 17.64 -14.14
N GLU A 601 28.20 16.71 -13.44
CA GLU A 601 27.69 16.88 -12.07
C GLU A 601 28.84 17.07 -11.08
N THR A 602 29.92 16.27 -11.15
CA THR A 602 31.10 16.45 -10.28
C THR A 602 31.82 17.79 -10.52
N LYS A 603 31.90 18.27 -11.76
CA LYS A 603 32.44 19.62 -12.04
C LYS A 603 31.57 20.73 -11.47
N THR A 604 30.26 20.56 -11.52
CA THR A 604 29.30 21.54 -10.99
C THR A 604 29.30 21.53 -9.46
N GLU A 605 29.41 20.35 -8.83
CA GLU A 605 29.57 20.20 -7.38
C GLU A 605 30.93 20.74 -6.90
N GLU A 606 32.04 20.48 -7.59
CA GLU A 606 33.36 21.03 -7.27
C GLU A 606 33.39 22.57 -7.38
N GLU A 607 32.71 23.16 -8.37
CA GLU A 607 32.60 24.62 -8.51
C GLU A 607 31.72 25.27 -7.42
N VAL A 608 30.67 24.58 -6.97
CA VAL A 608 29.80 25.03 -5.87
C VAL A 608 30.51 24.88 -4.52
N GLN A 609 31.26 23.80 -4.32
CA GLN A 609 31.99 23.52 -3.09
C GLN A 609 33.22 24.43 -2.95
N HIS A 610 33.88 24.81 -4.05
CA HIS A 610 34.96 25.80 -4.04
C HIS A 610 34.45 27.24 -3.75
N ARG A 611 33.16 27.54 -4.03
CA ARG A 611 32.54 28.81 -3.61
C ARG A 611 32.11 28.82 -2.14
N LEU A 612 31.65 27.67 -1.62
CA LEU A 612 31.23 27.53 -0.22
C LEU A 612 32.41 27.49 0.77
N VAL A 613 33.54 26.91 0.38
CA VAL A 613 34.76 26.83 1.23
C VAL A 613 35.43 28.19 1.43
N GLN A 614 35.15 29.19 0.60
CA GLN A 614 35.64 30.57 0.80
C GLN A 614 34.77 31.40 1.76
N THR A 615 33.63 30.88 2.24
CA THR A 615 32.68 31.65 3.06
C THR A 615 32.47 31.17 4.49
N GLU A 616 33.07 30.05 4.92
CA GLU A 616 32.89 29.52 6.28
C GLU A 616 34.21 29.12 6.94
N GLU A 617 35.02 30.11 7.34
CA GLU A 617 35.89 29.99 8.52
C GLU A 617 35.18 30.70 9.68
N GLY A 618 34.41 29.94 10.48
CA GLY A 618 33.92 30.42 11.78
C GLY A 618 32.62 29.79 12.29
N MET A 619 32.77 28.94 13.32
CA MET A 619 31.82 28.62 14.41
C MET A 619 30.96 27.34 14.34
N ASP A 620 30.85 26.74 15.53
CA ASP A 620 30.43 25.39 15.91
C ASP A 620 28.93 25.05 15.82
N VAL A 621 28.71 23.74 15.86
CA VAL A 621 27.50 22.94 15.63
C VAL A 621 26.62 22.83 16.88
N GLU A 622 25.35 23.22 16.78
CA GLU A 622 24.15 22.53 17.32
C GLU A 622 22.88 23.29 16.85
N ASP A 623 21.81 22.55 16.55
CA ASP A 623 20.48 23.00 16.04
C ASP A 623 20.34 23.44 14.56
N LYS A 624 20.38 22.49 13.59
CA LYS A 624 19.75 22.68 12.25
C LYS A 624 19.31 21.37 11.58
N GLU A 625 18.05 20.96 11.77
CA GLU A 625 17.41 19.96 10.87
C GLU A 625 15.98 20.33 10.42
N HIS A 626 15.49 21.53 10.76
CA HIS A 626 14.19 22.02 10.28
C HIS A 626 14.31 23.16 9.24
N ASP A 627 15.51 23.73 9.05
CA ASP A 627 15.77 24.82 8.09
C ASP A 627 16.33 24.35 6.74
N LEU A 628 16.84 23.12 6.65
CA LEU A 628 17.45 22.57 5.43
C LEU A 628 16.40 22.21 4.35
N VAL A 629 15.21 21.78 4.75
CA VAL A 629 14.13 21.43 3.81
C VAL A 629 13.49 22.69 3.22
N THR A 630 13.34 23.75 4.03
CA THR A 630 12.77 25.02 3.57
C THR A 630 13.75 25.82 2.70
N LYS A 631 15.07 25.73 2.98
CA LYS A 631 16.10 26.37 2.14
C LYS A 631 16.30 25.67 0.79
N MET A 632 16.23 24.34 0.73
CA MET A 632 16.29 23.62 -0.56
C MET A 632 15.11 23.95 -1.48
N GLU A 633 13.91 24.18 -0.93
CA GLU A 633 12.75 24.57 -1.74
C GLU A 633 12.81 26.03 -2.22
N ALA A 634 13.49 26.92 -1.48
CA ALA A 634 13.69 28.31 -1.87
C ALA A 634 14.81 28.49 -2.93
N GLU A 635 15.91 27.76 -2.84
CA GLU A 635 17.02 27.86 -3.81
C GLU A 635 16.68 27.25 -5.17
N ILE A 636 15.87 26.19 -5.22
CA ILE A 636 15.35 25.65 -6.49
C ILE A 636 14.32 26.61 -7.14
N GLY A 637 13.69 27.47 -6.34
CA GLY A 637 12.82 28.55 -6.83
C GLY A 637 13.59 29.72 -7.46
N LEU A 638 14.75 30.09 -6.90
CA LEU A 638 15.57 31.22 -7.37
C LEU A 638 16.37 30.92 -8.64
N ILE A 639 16.86 29.68 -8.81
CA ILE A 639 17.59 29.26 -10.02
C ILE A 639 16.71 29.30 -11.31
N ASN A 640 15.38 29.28 -11.16
CA ASN A 640 14.45 29.41 -12.28
C ASN A 640 14.07 30.87 -12.62
N LEU A 641 14.44 31.85 -11.80
CA LEU A 641 14.14 33.27 -12.02
C LEU A 641 15.33 34.06 -12.62
N GLU A 642 16.57 33.63 -12.41
CA GLU A 642 17.76 34.34 -12.93
C GLU A 642 18.06 34.10 -14.41
N ASN A 643 17.43 33.12 -15.07
CA ASN A 643 17.60 32.89 -16.51
C ASN A 643 16.63 33.69 -17.41
N TYR A 644 15.95 34.71 -16.88
CA TYR A 644 14.98 35.53 -17.62
C TYR A 644 15.23 37.06 -17.58
N GLN A 645 16.43 37.50 -17.18
CA GLN A 645 16.83 38.90 -17.34
C GLN A 645 18.18 39.01 -18.06
N GLY A 646 18.11 39.08 -19.39
CA GLY A 646 19.13 39.70 -20.21
C GLY A 646 18.49 40.80 -21.04
N GLU A 647 18.72 42.05 -20.65
CA GLU A 647 18.47 43.25 -21.46
C GLU A 647 19.76 44.09 -21.48
N PRO A 648 19.96 44.97 -22.48
CA PRO A 648 19.03 45.35 -23.55
C PRO A 648 19.31 44.73 -24.93
#